data_AF-A0A9W4TY19-F1
#
_entry.id   AF-A0A9W4TY19-F1
#
_cell.length_a   1.000
_cell.length_b   1.000
_cell.length_c   1.000
_cell.angle_alpha   90.00
_cell.angle_beta   90.00
_cell.angle_gamma   90.00
#
_symmetry.space_group_name_H-M   'P 1'
#
loop_
_entity.id
_entity.type
_entity.pdbx_description
1 polymer ?
#
loop_
_entity_poly.entity_id
_entity_poly.type
_entity_poly.pdbx_seq_one_letter_code
_entity_poly.pdbx_strand_id
1 'polypeptide(L)'
;MFNKERSKYNCINNNLISSFNVKPSLKWFYNSFAIIFYSFIFNLIDAIIYTKFTKSLHYINISSIIAVITDFLILLIEIYNRFFIINYTYNSTEPKIDEKNENKNKNSNKNSKNHFCNSKWSYYTYLIIDKVIKKCLWILLLILCILKVVSISSGKIENPLDLNKSDLNYLNMSPNNKIAYLIISILALLANSALLSIWWSTTISSVYLLFASINFIQIMIAISIIQINVDLINLSFDGPAKKMHNLFILCGSFMIGQSIMGLSIVLLINEKNRLNELIGKLIFFYDIFIILIGLLLISCTSVASIKFDYKPFANLNEIPISLPILFGLSVGLNLLEFFCTRYFRFRKVINQFIVEEYDLINLTNHQKQGWSKLIDLNHKYNNGISGEYAISLMENYINSDLPGMNCKVLRVYKDNNNNMNNNNSTKQHNESSKNDKSFSSSSSSPYKHYNKNTMDTAFDTLDHESLLFSNAPTLCSTTNDMKNLEEEFKPISKSKLKRLNKKKQQEKQKLEYQSLENNTEKFYNELMNTEALVLLTIITDFDLSERIPGWIGKKLNKLFGKNSKFPILCIKFGLLGFHWPFKRSTFYCSSTRKPIARSSSILYAISKWNNHNEKCTVLLDPTYKDADLEASITYSGWYKIYLPNSHIIDLRPYNNQSSTEYFKAIKYRNQENAFKQANGQVIETNIFNFENCQEIIHMNQNISNSRVENGQSSQLVNANWEFIYNLGNFSNEKKFRSLLFLKVDNTVIASCVIFRLGDTITSDIQGLDHEISKKYKAYFVMMQEVIKIALRENVSFVDFGPTTENAKVTIGCNVVPLLGSIYPKNKFLGPIIKFAASKVDV
;
A
#
# COMPACT_ATOMS: atom_id res chain seq x y z
N MET A 1 12.95 -36.84 -12.04
CA MET A 1 12.72 -36.52 -10.60
C MET A 1 13.71 -35.47 -10.08
N PHE A 2 15.00 -35.57 -10.41
CA PHE A 2 16.05 -34.58 -10.04
C PHE A 2 15.86 -33.11 -10.51
N ASN A 3 15.04 -32.83 -11.54
CA ASN A 3 14.76 -31.44 -11.97
C ASN A 3 13.64 -30.75 -11.18
N LYS A 4 12.78 -31.49 -10.48
CA LYS A 4 11.66 -30.91 -9.69
C LYS A 4 12.10 -30.46 -8.29
N GLU A 5 13.19 -31.03 -7.78
CA GLU A 5 13.75 -30.69 -6.46
C GLU A 5 14.63 -29.44 -6.50
N ARG A 6 15.25 -29.13 -7.65
CA ARG A 6 16.04 -27.90 -7.85
C ARG A 6 15.18 -26.63 -7.85
N SER A 7 13.88 -26.72 -8.19
CA SER A 7 12.98 -25.55 -8.21
C SER A 7 12.47 -25.13 -6.83
N LYS A 8 12.27 -26.10 -5.91
CA LYS A 8 11.90 -25.80 -4.51
C LYS A 8 13.00 -25.08 -3.75
N TYR A 9 14.27 -25.41 -4.00
CA TYR A 9 15.42 -24.77 -3.35
C TYR A 9 15.69 -23.34 -3.82
N ASN A 10 15.34 -23.00 -5.07
CA ASN A 10 15.49 -21.63 -5.57
C ASN A 10 14.41 -20.66 -5.05
N CYS A 11 13.32 -21.16 -4.46
CA CYS A 11 12.19 -20.32 -4.04
C CYS A 11 12.41 -19.60 -2.69
N ILE A 12 13.29 -20.12 -1.82
CA ILE A 12 13.49 -19.54 -0.47
C ILE A 12 14.50 -18.38 -0.50
N ASN A 13 15.44 -18.36 -1.46
CA ASN A 13 16.40 -17.26 -1.64
C ASN A 13 15.99 -16.22 -2.71
N ASN A 14 15.00 -16.49 -3.57
CA ASN A 14 14.65 -15.58 -4.68
C ASN A 14 13.56 -14.54 -4.36
N ASN A 15 12.92 -14.58 -3.18
CA ASN A 15 11.75 -13.74 -2.89
C ASN A 15 12.04 -12.26 -2.55
N LEU A 16 13.29 -11.81 -2.63
CA LEU A 16 13.68 -10.40 -2.51
C LEU A 16 14.30 -9.82 -3.80
N ILE A 17 14.82 -10.66 -4.70
CA ILE A 17 15.51 -10.21 -5.91
C ILE A 17 14.53 -9.86 -7.04
N SER A 18 13.25 -10.24 -6.96
CA SER A 18 12.24 -9.78 -7.95
C SER A 18 11.93 -8.28 -7.85
N SER A 19 12.46 -7.56 -6.86
CA SER A 19 12.36 -6.09 -6.76
C SER A 19 13.55 -5.33 -7.36
N PHE A 20 14.66 -6.03 -7.66
CA PHE A 20 15.81 -5.49 -8.38
C PHE A 20 16.24 -6.49 -9.45
N ASN A 21 15.98 -6.19 -10.72
CA ASN A 21 16.37 -7.00 -11.88
C ASN A 21 17.91 -7.10 -11.99
N VAL A 22 18.54 -7.92 -11.14
CA VAL A 22 19.97 -8.21 -11.17
C VAL A 22 20.15 -9.60 -11.79
N LYS A 23 20.92 -9.66 -12.89
CA LYS A 23 21.17 -10.89 -13.66
C LYS A 23 21.68 -12.05 -12.78
N PRO A 24 21.32 -13.32 -13.10
CA PRO A 24 21.76 -14.50 -12.36
C PRO A 24 23.28 -14.71 -12.31
N SER A 25 24.06 -14.03 -13.18
CA SER A 25 25.52 -14.03 -13.16
C SER A 25 26.13 -13.33 -11.94
N LEU A 26 25.39 -12.48 -11.23
CA LEU A 26 25.87 -11.75 -10.04
C LEU A 26 25.59 -12.49 -8.72
N LYS A 27 24.93 -13.67 -8.75
CA LYS A 27 24.64 -14.48 -7.54
C LYS A 27 25.85 -14.85 -6.70
N TRP A 28 27.03 -14.87 -7.31
CA TRP A 28 28.29 -15.16 -6.62
C TRP A 28 28.74 -14.04 -5.68
N PHE A 29 28.37 -12.78 -5.93
CA PHE A 29 28.86 -11.65 -5.11
C PHE A 29 28.23 -11.57 -3.70
N TYR A 30 27.08 -12.22 -3.48
CA TYR A 30 26.29 -12.08 -2.24
C TYR A 30 25.88 -13.42 -1.62
N ASN A 31 26.42 -14.55 -2.09
CA ASN A 31 26.21 -15.85 -1.47
C ASN A 31 27.00 -15.92 -0.16
N SER A 32 26.38 -16.38 0.93
CA SER A 32 27.03 -16.62 2.23
C SER A 32 28.37 -17.35 2.09
N PHE A 33 28.43 -18.42 1.30
CA PHE A 33 29.69 -19.13 1.07
C PHE A 33 30.75 -18.31 0.34
N ALA A 34 30.35 -17.44 -0.57
CA ALA A 34 31.28 -16.57 -1.29
C ALA A 34 31.82 -15.47 -0.38
N ILE A 35 31.00 -14.90 0.52
CA ILE A 35 31.43 -13.91 1.51
C ILE A 35 32.46 -14.52 2.48
N ILE A 36 32.20 -15.73 2.98
CA ILE A 36 33.19 -16.47 3.80
C ILE A 36 34.49 -16.67 3.03
N PHE A 37 34.38 -17.07 1.76
CA PHE A 37 35.54 -17.36 0.93
C PHE A 37 36.36 -16.11 0.60
N TYR A 38 35.72 -14.96 0.38
CA TYR A 38 36.40 -13.68 0.19
C TYR A 38 37.14 -13.26 1.45
N SER A 39 36.48 -13.34 2.62
CA SER A 39 37.10 -13.05 3.92
C SER A 39 38.33 -13.94 4.14
N PHE A 40 38.14 -15.25 3.95
CA PHE A 40 39.18 -16.25 4.11
C PHE A 40 40.38 -15.98 3.20
N ILE A 41 40.14 -15.74 1.90
CA ILE A 41 41.19 -15.46 0.92
C ILE A 41 41.94 -14.18 1.26
N PHE A 42 41.25 -13.08 1.55
CA PHE A 42 41.92 -11.81 1.79
C PHE A 42 42.70 -11.80 3.11
N ASN A 43 42.20 -12.43 4.18
CA ASN A 43 42.95 -12.63 5.42
C ASN A 43 44.17 -13.56 5.21
N LEU A 44 44.03 -14.61 4.40
CA LEU A 44 45.12 -15.54 4.09
C LEU A 44 46.21 -14.86 3.26
N ILE A 45 45.82 -14.10 2.23
CA ILE A 45 46.76 -13.32 1.41
C ILE A 45 47.44 -12.24 2.27
N ASP A 46 46.70 -11.55 3.14
CA ASP A 46 47.26 -10.58 4.08
C ASP A 46 48.33 -11.22 5.00
N ALA A 47 48.05 -12.40 5.57
CA ALA A 47 49.00 -13.13 6.40
C ALA A 47 50.24 -13.61 5.60
N ILE A 48 50.05 -14.12 4.38
CA ILE A 48 51.14 -14.59 3.51
C ILE A 48 52.04 -13.43 3.10
N ILE A 49 51.45 -12.30 2.70
CA ILE A 49 52.20 -11.13 2.25
C ILE A 49 52.96 -10.51 3.42
N TYR A 50 52.32 -10.38 4.59
CA TYR A 50 53.02 -9.93 5.80
C TYR A 50 54.24 -10.81 6.09
N THR A 51 54.05 -12.12 6.17
CA THR A 51 55.12 -13.10 6.45
C THR A 51 56.22 -13.09 5.38
N LYS A 52 55.85 -12.89 4.11
CA LYS A 52 56.81 -12.77 3.00
C LYS A 52 57.67 -11.52 3.14
N PHE A 53 57.06 -10.40 3.54
CA PHE A 53 57.77 -9.14 3.74
C PHE A 53 58.58 -9.10 5.03
N THR A 54 58.20 -9.86 6.06
CA THR A 54 58.92 -9.95 7.34
C THR A 54 59.74 -11.23 7.50
N LYS A 55 60.00 -11.97 6.40
CA LYS A 55 60.63 -13.30 6.42
C LYS A 55 61.99 -13.30 7.11
N SER A 56 62.79 -12.24 6.92
CA SER A 56 64.12 -12.09 7.53
C SER A 56 64.09 -11.78 9.03
N LEU A 57 62.93 -11.39 9.57
CA LEU A 57 62.72 -11.08 10.99
C LEU A 57 61.87 -12.13 11.71
N HIS A 58 61.44 -13.18 11.00
CA HIS A 58 60.56 -14.25 11.52
C HIS A 58 59.24 -13.76 12.15
N TYR A 59 58.74 -12.58 11.76
CA TYR A 59 57.44 -12.08 12.23
C TYR A 59 56.26 -12.67 11.48
N ILE A 60 55.14 -12.77 12.19
CA ILE A 60 53.88 -13.34 11.72
C ILE A 60 52.74 -12.41 12.13
N ASN A 61 51.76 -12.18 11.25
CA ASN A 61 50.57 -11.39 11.58
C ASN A 61 49.55 -12.27 12.32
N ILE A 62 49.62 -12.25 13.66
CA ILE A 62 48.75 -13.03 14.54
C ILE A 62 47.27 -12.69 14.30
N SER A 63 46.94 -11.41 14.06
CA SER A 63 45.55 -10.97 13.86
C SER A 63 44.92 -11.59 12.61
N SER A 64 45.64 -11.61 11.49
CA SER A 64 45.18 -12.19 10.23
C SER A 64 45.09 -13.71 10.29
N ILE A 65 45.96 -14.38 11.06
CA ILE A 65 45.88 -15.83 11.29
C ILE A 65 44.64 -16.19 12.13
N ILE A 66 44.38 -15.44 13.22
CA ILE A 66 43.18 -15.67 14.02
C ILE A 66 41.91 -15.42 13.18
N ALA A 67 41.93 -14.43 12.28
CA ALA A 67 40.84 -14.20 11.33
C ALA A 67 40.62 -15.39 10.38
N VAL A 68 41.68 -15.95 9.77
CA VAL A 68 41.59 -17.15 8.91
C VAL A 68 40.99 -18.35 9.67
N ILE A 69 41.40 -18.56 10.93
CA ILE A 69 40.86 -19.64 11.78
C ILE A 69 39.38 -19.39 12.08
N THR A 70 39.02 -18.14 12.38
CA THR A 70 37.63 -17.73 12.65
C THR A 70 36.75 -17.95 11.42
N ASP A 71 37.22 -17.57 10.23
CA ASP A 71 36.52 -17.75 8.95
C ASP A 71 36.28 -19.23 8.64
N PHE A 72 37.26 -20.09 8.93
CA PHE A 72 37.13 -21.53 8.79
C PHE A 72 36.10 -22.14 9.76
N LEU A 73 36.07 -21.69 11.01
CA LEU A 73 35.06 -22.11 11.98
C LEU A 73 33.64 -21.65 11.57
N ILE A 74 33.54 -20.43 11.01
CA ILE A 74 32.29 -19.90 10.46
C ILE A 74 31.79 -20.77 9.30
N LEU A 75 32.70 -21.18 8.40
CA LEU A 75 32.40 -22.08 7.30
C LEU A 75 31.85 -23.43 7.77
N LEU A 76 32.49 -24.04 8.78
CA LEU A 76 32.05 -25.32 9.34
C LEU A 76 30.64 -25.24 9.96
N ILE A 77 30.33 -24.15 10.67
CA ILE A 77 29.01 -23.93 11.24
C ILE A 77 27.95 -23.73 10.14
N GLU A 78 28.28 -23.02 9.06
CA GLU A 78 27.36 -22.81 7.94
C GLU A 78 27.07 -24.12 7.20
N ILE A 79 28.10 -24.96 7.00
CA ILE A 79 27.94 -26.32 6.46
C ILE A 79 27.06 -27.16 7.41
N TYR A 80 27.35 -27.13 8.72
CA TYR A 80 26.58 -27.86 9.73
C TYR A 80 25.11 -27.47 9.75
N ASN A 81 24.79 -26.17 9.73
CA ASN A 81 23.40 -25.68 9.71
C ASN A 81 22.64 -26.17 8.48
N ARG A 82 23.28 -26.15 7.30
CA ARG A 82 22.65 -26.62 6.07
C ARG A 82 22.37 -28.12 6.11
N PHE A 83 23.30 -28.94 6.58
CA PHE A 83 23.08 -30.39 6.70
C PHE A 83 22.07 -30.75 7.80
N PHE A 84 22.09 -30.06 8.93
CA PHE A 84 21.19 -30.32 10.06
C PHE A 84 19.73 -29.94 9.74
N ILE A 85 19.49 -28.79 9.10
CA ILE A 85 18.14 -28.36 8.68
C ILE A 85 17.56 -29.34 7.65
N ILE A 86 18.37 -29.85 6.72
CA ILE A 86 17.92 -30.84 5.72
C ILE A 86 17.44 -32.13 6.40
N ASN A 87 18.21 -32.66 7.36
CA ASN A 87 17.85 -33.91 8.03
C ASN A 87 16.67 -33.77 9.01
N TYR A 88 16.53 -32.63 9.68
CA TYR A 88 15.43 -32.41 10.63
C TYR A 88 14.08 -32.18 9.92
N THR A 89 14.09 -31.49 8.77
CA THR A 89 12.88 -31.25 7.98
C THR A 89 12.39 -32.52 7.28
N TYR A 90 13.31 -33.41 6.87
CA TYR A 90 12.96 -34.68 6.20
C TYR A 90 12.28 -35.69 7.15
N ASN A 91 12.75 -35.76 8.41
CA ASN A 91 12.19 -36.69 9.42
C ASN A 91 10.88 -36.21 10.06
N SER A 92 10.48 -34.95 9.83
CA SER A 92 9.22 -34.39 10.36
C SER A 92 8.03 -34.53 9.40
N THR A 93 8.27 -35.07 8.20
CA THR A 93 7.26 -35.20 7.13
C THR A 93 6.85 -36.63 6.79
N GLU A 94 7.33 -37.64 7.51
CA GLU A 94 6.72 -38.98 7.42
C GLU A 94 5.39 -38.99 8.17
N PRO A 95 4.27 -39.34 7.50
CA PRO A 95 2.99 -39.49 8.19
C PRO A 95 3.11 -40.67 9.16
N LYS A 96 2.78 -40.45 10.43
CA LYS A 96 2.45 -41.54 11.34
C LYS A 96 1.20 -42.22 10.78
N ILE A 97 1.38 -43.35 10.11
CA ILE A 97 0.29 -44.25 9.78
C ILE A 97 -0.16 -44.86 11.11
N ASP A 98 -1.46 -44.73 11.40
CA ASP A 98 -2.11 -45.32 12.57
C ASP A 98 -1.97 -46.84 12.52
N GLU A 99 -1.06 -47.41 13.32
CA GLU A 99 -1.07 -48.83 13.68
C GLU A 99 -2.21 -49.10 14.68
N LYS A 100 -3.43 -49.10 14.17
CA LYS A 100 -4.58 -49.80 14.75
C LYS A 100 -5.36 -50.47 13.63
N ASN A 101 -4.76 -51.48 13.02
CA ASN A 101 -5.41 -52.68 12.47
C ASN A 101 -4.41 -53.46 11.62
N GLU A 102 -3.58 -54.30 12.25
CA GLU A 102 -3.10 -55.56 11.63
C GLU A 102 -2.41 -56.46 12.66
N ASN A 103 -3.20 -57.01 13.58
CA ASN A 103 -2.82 -58.27 14.22
C ASN A 103 -3.23 -59.41 13.27
N LYS A 104 -2.26 -59.88 12.47
CA LYS A 104 -2.06 -61.27 12.00
C LYS A 104 -1.27 -61.29 10.69
N ASN A 105 0.06 -61.31 10.77
CA ASN A 105 0.86 -62.41 10.20
C ASN A 105 2.36 -62.11 10.25
N LYS A 106 3.08 -63.12 10.76
CA LYS A 106 4.45 -63.53 10.41
C LYS A 106 5.62 -62.68 10.89
N ASN A 107 6.24 -63.23 11.94
CA ASN A 107 7.68 -63.45 12.07
C ASN A 107 8.39 -63.56 10.69
N SER A 108 9.17 -62.54 10.32
CA SER A 108 10.54 -62.67 9.81
C SER A 108 11.08 -61.31 9.36
N ASN A 109 12.17 -60.90 9.99
CA ASN A 109 13.21 -59.95 9.56
C ASN A 109 13.51 -58.84 10.58
N LYS A 110 14.24 -59.27 11.61
CA LYS A 110 15.41 -58.52 12.08
C LYS A 110 16.32 -58.25 10.88
N ASN A 111 16.46 -57.00 10.47
CA ASN A 111 17.75 -56.31 10.37
C ASN A 111 17.68 -55.03 9.51
N SER A 112 18.30 -53.99 10.07
CA SER A 112 18.72 -52.74 9.43
C SER A 112 17.61 -51.74 9.07
N LYS A 113 17.54 -50.65 9.86
CA LYS A 113 17.63 -49.28 9.33
C LYS A 113 17.72 -48.25 10.47
N ASN A 114 18.97 -47.86 10.72
CA ASN A 114 19.46 -46.54 11.11
C ASN A 114 18.74 -45.78 12.23
N HIS A 115 19.19 -46.09 13.43
CA HIS A 115 19.09 -45.35 14.67
C HIS A 115 19.96 -44.07 14.64
N PHE A 116 19.65 -43.08 13.80
CA PHE A 116 20.37 -41.79 13.83
C PHE A 116 19.42 -40.60 13.90
N CYS A 117 19.60 -39.80 14.96
CA CYS A 117 18.94 -38.54 15.30
C CYS A 117 17.57 -38.64 16.00
N ASN A 118 17.54 -39.20 17.22
CA ASN A 118 16.57 -38.78 18.23
C ASN A 118 17.20 -38.75 19.63
N SER A 119 18.39 -38.14 19.75
CA SER A 119 19.04 -37.94 21.05
C SER A 119 18.80 -36.50 21.53
N LYS A 120 18.42 -36.34 22.81
CA LYS A 120 18.37 -35.04 23.50
C LYS A 120 19.63 -34.20 23.25
N TRP A 121 20.77 -34.87 23.06
CA TRP A 121 22.06 -34.29 22.70
C TRP A 121 22.03 -33.49 21.39
N SER A 122 21.33 -33.94 20.34
CA SER A 122 21.23 -33.20 19.07
C SER A 122 20.54 -31.83 19.19
N TYR A 123 19.54 -31.73 20.07
CA TYR A 123 18.85 -30.48 20.39
C TYR A 123 19.73 -29.54 21.23
N TYR A 124 20.44 -30.08 22.23
CA TYR A 124 21.39 -29.31 23.02
C TYR A 124 22.60 -28.83 22.19
N THR A 125 23.13 -29.67 21.29
CA THR A 125 24.20 -29.26 20.37
C THR A 125 23.74 -28.17 19.42
N TYR A 126 22.51 -28.25 18.90
CA TYR A 126 21.94 -27.19 18.07
C TYR A 126 21.78 -25.88 18.86
N LEU A 127 21.24 -25.93 20.09
CA LEU A 127 21.11 -24.75 20.95
C LEU A 127 22.47 -24.11 21.30
N ILE A 128 23.48 -24.92 21.62
CA ILE A 128 24.82 -24.43 21.95
C ILE A 128 25.49 -23.81 20.70
N ILE A 129 25.40 -24.48 19.55
CA ILE A 129 25.97 -23.98 18.30
C ILE A 129 25.27 -22.69 17.85
N ASP A 130 23.94 -22.66 17.88
CA ASP A 130 23.14 -21.54 17.36
C ASP A 130 23.10 -20.33 18.31
N LYS A 131 22.98 -20.55 19.63
CA LYS A 131 22.83 -19.44 20.60
C LYS A 131 24.12 -18.94 21.21
N VAL A 132 25.16 -19.79 21.32
CA VAL A 132 26.39 -19.46 22.04
C VAL A 132 27.56 -19.32 21.06
N ILE A 133 27.89 -20.37 20.31
CA ILE A 133 29.10 -20.40 19.48
C ILE A 133 29.06 -19.35 18.36
N LYS A 134 27.92 -19.17 17.68
CA LYS A 134 27.75 -18.11 16.69
C LYS A 134 28.01 -16.72 17.26
N LYS A 135 27.51 -16.42 18.45
CA LYS A 135 27.69 -15.11 19.10
C LYS A 135 29.14 -14.89 19.51
N CYS A 136 29.79 -15.92 20.06
CA CYS A 136 31.21 -15.84 20.42
C CYS A 136 32.10 -15.60 19.20
N LEU A 137 31.89 -16.33 18.10
CA LEU A 137 32.65 -16.13 16.85
C LEU A 137 32.38 -14.76 16.22
N TRP A 138 31.15 -14.26 16.32
CA TRP A 138 30.82 -12.91 15.85
C TRP A 138 31.53 -11.82 16.67
N ILE A 139 31.54 -11.93 18.00
CA ILE A 139 32.25 -11.00 18.89
C ILE A 139 33.76 -11.06 18.62
N LEU A 140 34.31 -12.26 18.43
CA LEU A 140 35.72 -12.44 18.10
C LEU A 140 36.07 -11.75 16.78
N LEU A 141 35.27 -11.95 15.73
CA LEU A 141 35.46 -11.29 14.43
C LEU A 141 35.34 -9.77 14.53
N LEU A 142 34.42 -9.25 15.36
CA LEU A 142 34.29 -7.82 15.64
C LEU A 142 35.55 -7.24 16.30
N ILE A 143 36.10 -7.93 17.31
CA ILE A 143 37.34 -7.53 17.97
C ILE A 143 38.50 -7.49 16.96
N LEU A 144 38.58 -8.49 16.08
CA LEU A 144 39.61 -8.54 15.02
C LEU A 144 39.47 -7.38 14.03
N CYS A 145 38.25 -7.00 13.64
CA CYS A 145 38.01 -5.83 12.81
C CYS A 145 38.52 -4.54 13.49
N ILE A 146 38.22 -4.36 14.77
CA ILE A 146 38.68 -3.18 15.55
C ILE A 146 40.21 -3.15 15.61
N LEU A 147 40.84 -4.27 15.95
CA LEU A 147 42.31 -4.38 16.01
C LEU A 147 42.96 -4.09 14.64
N LYS A 148 42.34 -4.56 13.55
CA LYS A 148 42.84 -4.31 12.19
C LYS A 148 42.70 -2.84 11.80
N VAL A 149 41.62 -2.16 12.19
CA VAL A 149 41.46 -0.70 12.00
C VAL A 149 42.54 0.06 12.76
N VAL A 150 42.79 -0.31 14.03
CA VAL A 150 43.85 0.31 14.85
C VAL A 150 45.21 0.15 14.18
N SER A 151 45.55 -1.05 13.69
CA SER A 151 46.81 -1.33 12.98
C SER A 151 46.95 -0.56 11.66
N ILE A 152 45.85 -0.40 10.90
CA ILE A 152 45.86 0.40 9.67
C ILE A 152 45.99 1.90 9.98
N SER A 153 45.45 2.35 11.11
CA SER A 153 45.50 3.75 11.56
C SER A 153 46.87 4.13 12.15
N SER A 154 47.52 3.21 12.87
CA SER A 154 48.89 3.40 13.38
C SER A 154 49.95 3.33 12.28
N GLY A 155 49.72 2.50 11.25
CA GLY A 155 50.62 2.33 10.11
C GLY A 155 50.61 3.52 9.14
N LYS A 156 51.62 4.40 9.23
CA LYS A 156 51.89 5.41 8.17
C LYS A 156 52.23 4.71 6.85
N ILE A 157 52.06 5.39 5.70
CA ILE A 157 52.46 4.87 4.36
C ILE A 157 53.91 4.35 4.35
N GLU A 158 54.78 4.97 5.15
CA GLU A 158 56.17 4.55 5.31
C GLU A 158 56.31 3.22 6.05
N ASN A 159 55.42 2.91 7.00
CA ASN A 159 55.43 1.76 7.89
C ASN A 159 54.06 1.04 7.94
N PRO A 160 53.59 0.44 6.84
CA PRO A 160 52.27 -0.21 6.80
C PRO A 160 52.23 -1.53 7.58
N LEU A 161 53.39 -2.04 8.04
CA LEU A 161 53.53 -3.26 8.84
C LEU A 161 53.54 -3.00 10.35
N ASP A 162 53.49 -1.73 10.78
CA ASP A 162 53.57 -1.30 12.19
C ASP A 162 54.82 -1.85 12.93
N LEU A 163 55.99 -1.78 12.28
CA LEU A 163 57.27 -2.26 12.80
C LEU A 163 58.15 -1.11 13.34
N ASN A 164 59.14 -1.42 14.18
CA ASN A 164 60.11 -0.41 14.61
C ASN A 164 60.91 0.13 13.40
N LYS A 165 61.34 1.40 13.47
CA LYS A 165 62.09 2.06 12.37
C LYS A 165 63.37 1.33 11.98
N SER A 166 64.06 0.70 12.94
CA SER A 166 65.24 -0.14 12.70
C SER A 166 64.93 -1.33 11.78
N ASP A 167 63.81 -1.98 12.05
CA ASP A 167 63.40 -3.23 11.43
C ASP A 167 62.83 -2.96 10.04
N LEU A 168 62.07 -1.88 9.90
CA LEU A 168 61.56 -1.42 8.62
C LEU A 168 62.68 -1.02 7.63
N ASN A 169 63.73 -0.36 8.12
CA ASN A 169 64.90 -0.01 7.32
C ASN A 169 65.70 -1.25 6.91
N TYR A 170 65.75 -2.26 7.77
CA TYR A 170 66.37 -3.56 7.45
C TYR A 170 65.62 -4.33 6.35
N LEU A 171 64.29 -4.15 6.24
CA LEU A 171 63.45 -4.85 5.25
C LEU A 171 63.50 -4.25 3.83
N ASN A 172 63.99 -3.02 3.65
CA ASN A 172 64.16 -2.34 2.34
C ASN A 172 62.98 -2.53 1.36
N MET A 173 61.74 -2.38 1.83
CA MET A 173 60.54 -2.59 1.01
C MET A 173 60.32 -1.47 -0.02
N SER A 174 60.01 -1.86 -1.26
CA SER A 174 59.63 -0.92 -2.31
C SER A 174 58.28 -0.21 -2.00
N PRO A 175 58.07 1.03 -2.47
CA PRO A 175 56.81 1.75 -2.29
C PRO A 175 55.58 0.97 -2.81
N ASN A 176 55.73 0.26 -3.93
CA ASN A 176 54.66 -0.55 -4.50
C ASN A 176 54.26 -1.73 -3.59
N ASN A 177 55.22 -2.35 -2.90
CA ASN A 177 54.94 -3.44 -1.97
C ASN A 177 54.21 -2.94 -0.71
N LYS A 178 54.55 -1.73 -0.25
CA LYS A 178 53.87 -1.06 0.89
C LYS A 178 52.42 -0.73 0.57
N ILE A 179 52.16 -0.19 -0.62
CA ILE A 179 50.81 0.13 -1.11
C ILE A 179 49.99 -1.15 -1.33
N ALA A 180 50.59 -2.18 -1.94
CA ALA A 180 49.91 -3.46 -2.15
C ALA A 180 49.47 -4.12 -0.84
N TYR A 181 50.32 -4.07 0.20
CA TYR A 181 49.96 -4.59 1.52
C TYR A 181 48.78 -3.82 2.12
N LEU A 182 48.81 -2.50 2.08
CA LEU A 182 47.75 -1.65 2.61
C LEU A 182 46.40 -1.89 1.90
N ILE A 183 46.40 -2.02 0.58
CA ILE A 183 45.19 -2.35 -0.19
C ILE A 183 44.61 -3.70 0.24
N ILE A 184 45.46 -4.70 0.41
CA ILE A 184 45.04 -6.05 0.79
C ILE A 184 44.51 -6.08 2.23
N SER A 185 45.13 -5.33 3.16
CA SER A 185 44.64 -5.16 4.52
C SER A 185 43.27 -4.49 4.59
N ILE A 186 43.01 -3.50 3.72
CA ILE A 186 41.70 -2.85 3.60
C ILE A 186 40.66 -3.82 3.02
N LEU A 187 41.00 -4.58 1.98
CA LEU A 187 40.11 -5.59 1.39
C LEU A 187 39.78 -6.70 2.40
N ALA A 188 40.75 -7.12 3.22
CA ALA A 188 40.54 -8.06 4.31
C ALA A 188 39.58 -7.50 5.37
N LEU A 189 39.75 -6.24 5.77
CA LEU A 189 38.84 -5.56 6.71
C LEU A 189 37.41 -5.49 6.16
N LEU A 190 37.24 -5.14 4.89
CA LEU A 190 35.93 -5.06 4.24
C LEU A 190 35.26 -6.44 4.15
N ALA A 191 36.04 -7.47 3.81
CA ALA A 191 35.53 -8.84 3.73
C ALA A 191 35.15 -9.41 5.11
N ASN A 192 35.94 -9.15 6.15
CA ASN A 192 35.59 -9.47 7.55
C ASN A 192 34.31 -8.76 8.01
N SER A 193 34.18 -7.48 7.65
CA SER A 193 32.99 -6.67 7.96
C SER A 193 31.75 -7.20 7.25
N ALA A 194 31.89 -7.64 5.99
CA ALA A 194 30.82 -8.31 5.27
C ALA A 194 30.47 -9.66 5.89
N LEU A 195 31.46 -10.42 6.37
CA LEU A 195 31.24 -11.71 7.01
C LEU A 195 30.47 -11.62 8.33
N LEU A 196 30.60 -10.52 9.09
CA LEU A 196 29.77 -10.24 10.27
C LEU A 196 28.25 -10.24 9.95
N SER A 197 27.86 -10.10 8.68
CA SER A 197 26.45 -10.08 8.25
C SER A 197 25.87 -11.45 7.86
N ILE A 198 26.66 -12.52 7.86
CA ILE A 198 26.32 -13.78 7.15
C ILE A 198 25.25 -14.66 7.81
N TRP A 199 25.23 -14.77 9.13
CA TRP A 199 24.30 -15.65 9.86
C TRP A 199 22.93 -15.02 10.10
N TRP A 200 22.68 -13.91 9.42
CA TRP A 200 21.55 -13.04 9.70
C TRP A 200 20.59 -13.16 8.53
N SER A 201 19.71 -14.16 8.61
CA SER A 201 18.61 -14.32 7.66
C SER A 201 17.66 -13.12 7.75
N THR A 202 17.07 -12.76 6.61
CA THR A 202 16.24 -11.56 6.40
C THR A 202 14.97 -11.57 7.25
N THR A 203 15.11 -11.23 8.53
CA THR A 203 14.05 -10.79 9.43
C THR A 203 14.23 -9.29 9.69
N ILE A 204 13.18 -8.60 10.13
CA ILE A 204 13.25 -7.15 10.41
C ILE A 204 14.45 -6.82 11.31
N SER A 205 14.71 -7.64 12.33
CA SER A 205 15.89 -7.59 13.22
C SER A 205 17.25 -7.50 12.50
N SER A 206 17.39 -8.14 11.34
CA SER A 206 18.64 -8.12 10.56
C SER A 206 18.96 -6.77 9.94
N VAL A 207 17.93 -5.99 9.56
CA VAL A 207 18.14 -4.64 9.02
C VAL A 207 18.49 -3.64 10.14
N TYR A 208 17.98 -3.85 11.36
CA TYR A 208 18.38 -3.04 12.52
C TYR A 208 19.85 -3.23 12.85
N LEU A 209 20.34 -4.47 12.85
CA LEU A 209 21.75 -4.68 13.12
C LEU A 209 22.62 -4.28 11.92
N LEU A 210 22.20 -4.51 10.67
CA LEU A 210 22.95 -4.00 9.51
C LEU A 210 23.11 -2.48 9.62
N PHE A 211 22.02 -1.77 9.90
CA PHE A 211 22.04 -0.33 10.10
C PHE A 211 22.92 0.06 11.30
N ALA A 212 22.82 -0.63 12.45
CA ALA A 212 23.68 -0.37 13.60
C ALA A 212 25.18 -0.60 13.29
N SER A 213 25.49 -1.67 12.55
CA SER A 213 26.85 -2.07 12.17
C SER A 213 27.45 -1.06 11.21
N ILE A 214 26.68 -0.60 10.22
CA ILE A 214 27.13 0.44 9.29
C ILE A 214 27.44 1.74 10.04
N ASN A 215 26.53 2.19 10.92
CA ASN A 215 26.77 3.39 11.73
C ASN A 215 28.01 3.23 12.62
N PHE A 216 28.24 2.05 13.19
CA PHE A 216 29.44 1.78 13.98
C PHE A 216 30.73 1.83 13.14
N ILE A 217 30.73 1.20 11.95
CA ILE A 217 31.85 1.23 11.00
C ILE A 217 32.12 2.68 10.55
N GLN A 218 31.08 3.46 10.31
CA GLN A 218 31.17 4.85 9.89
C GLN A 218 31.81 5.73 10.97
N ILE A 219 31.53 5.48 12.26
CA ILE A 219 32.24 6.13 13.39
C ILE A 219 33.73 5.79 13.35
N MET A 220 34.07 4.51 13.15
CA MET A 220 35.47 4.08 13.10
C MET A 220 36.23 4.74 11.93
N ILE A 221 35.61 4.80 10.74
CA ILE A 221 36.20 5.48 9.58
C ILE A 221 36.36 6.98 9.87
N ALA A 222 35.37 7.61 10.49
CA ALA A 222 35.42 9.03 10.83
C ALA A 222 36.55 9.35 11.83
N ILE A 223 36.75 8.52 12.85
CA ILE A 223 37.86 8.65 13.81
C ILE A 223 39.20 8.55 13.07
N SER A 224 39.36 7.58 12.16
CA SER A 224 40.58 7.45 11.35
C SER A 224 40.83 8.67 10.46
N ILE A 225 39.78 9.21 9.82
CA ILE A 225 39.88 10.45 9.03
C ILE A 225 40.32 11.62 9.91
N ILE A 226 39.72 11.80 11.09
CA ILE A 226 40.09 12.89 12.01
C ILE A 226 41.54 12.74 12.44
N GLN A 227 41.95 11.55 12.91
CA GLN A 227 43.30 11.30 13.41
C GLN A 227 44.37 11.58 12.35
N ILE A 228 44.18 11.04 11.13
CA ILE A 228 45.09 11.28 10.01
C ILE A 228 45.24 12.78 9.74
N ASN A 229 44.13 13.53 9.74
CA ASN A 229 44.16 14.95 9.41
C ASN A 229 44.68 15.84 10.55
N VAL A 230 44.47 15.47 11.82
CA VAL A 230 45.08 16.17 12.97
C VAL A 230 46.59 16.04 12.92
N ASP A 231 47.10 14.83 12.64
CA ASP A 231 48.53 14.58 12.52
C ASP A 231 49.14 15.35 11.34
N LEU A 232 48.43 15.43 10.21
CA LEU A 232 48.87 16.19 9.03
C LEU A 232 48.82 17.72 9.25
N ILE A 233 47.82 18.25 9.96
CA ILE A 233 47.76 19.69 10.29
C ILE A 233 48.97 20.17 11.07
N ASN A 234 49.45 19.33 12.00
CA ASN A 234 50.63 19.64 12.81
C ASN A 234 51.93 19.60 12.00
N LEU A 235 51.94 18.94 10.84
CA LEU A 235 53.09 18.79 9.96
C LEU A 235 53.05 19.74 8.75
N SER A 236 51.88 20.20 8.33
CA SER A 236 51.71 21.11 7.19
C SER A 236 52.17 22.52 7.52
N PHE A 237 52.92 23.13 6.61
CA PHE A 237 53.36 24.53 6.69
C PHE A 237 52.53 25.47 5.80
N ASP A 238 51.75 24.92 4.86
CA ASP A 238 50.91 25.68 3.92
C ASP A 238 49.51 26.02 4.50
N GLY A 239 49.10 27.28 4.35
CA GLY A 239 47.83 27.79 4.89
C GLY A 239 46.58 27.16 4.24
N PRO A 240 46.49 27.11 2.90
CA PRO A 240 45.48 26.36 2.15
C PRO A 240 45.40 24.87 2.51
N ALA A 241 46.54 24.18 2.70
CA ALA A 241 46.55 22.79 3.15
C ALA A 241 45.91 22.62 4.55
N LYS A 242 46.26 23.48 5.51
CA LYS A 242 45.61 23.49 6.84
C LYS A 242 44.10 23.69 6.78
N LYS A 243 43.62 24.59 5.92
CA LYS A 243 42.17 24.81 5.72
C LYS A 243 41.47 23.57 5.18
N MET A 244 42.11 22.83 4.28
CA MET A 244 41.58 21.60 3.71
C MET A 244 41.55 20.46 4.72
N HIS A 245 42.61 20.27 5.52
CA HIS A 245 42.59 19.27 6.59
C HIS A 245 41.54 19.60 7.67
N ASN A 246 41.34 20.89 8.00
CA ASN A 246 40.25 21.32 8.87
C ASN A 246 38.87 20.94 8.31
N LEU A 247 38.66 21.10 6.99
CA LEU A 247 37.43 20.65 6.34
C LEU A 247 37.23 19.13 6.48
N PHE A 248 38.30 18.34 6.33
CA PHE A 248 38.24 16.89 6.49
C PHE A 248 37.95 16.46 7.94
N ILE A 249 38.50 17.16 8.94
CA ILE A 249 38.20 16.94 10.36
C ILE A 249 36.73 17.29 10.67
N LEU A 250 36.24 18.42 10.15
CA LEU A 250 34.84 18.82 10.31
C LEU A 250 33.91 17.77 9.67
N CYS A 251 34.24 17.29 8.47
CA CYS A 251 33.49 16.22 7.81
C CYS A 251 33.45 14.96 8.67
N GLY A 252 34.60 14.50 9.20
CA GLY A 252 34.65 13.36 10.13
C GLY A 252 33.81 13.58 11.39
N SER A 253 33.80 14.80 11.94
CA SER A 253 33.00 15.13 13.13
C SER A 253 31.49 15.07 12.84
N PHE A 254 31.05 15.58 11.68
CA PHE A 254 29.66 15.45 11.25
C PHE A 254 29.24 14.00 11.00
N MET A 255 30.14 13.17 10.44
CA MET A 255 29.90 11.73 10.29
C MET A 255 29.67 11.05 11.64
N ILE A 256 30.46 11.36 12.67
CA ILE A 256 30.24 10.82 14.03
C ILE A 256 28.87 11.23 14.55
N GLY A 257 28.50 12.51 14.44
CA GLY A 257 27.18 13.00 14.86
C GLY A 257 26.03 12.29 14.14
N GLN A 258 26.16 12.08 12.84
CA GLN A 258 25.20 11.32 12.04
C GLN A 258 25.09 9.88 12.52
N SER A 259 26.22 9.20 12.71
CA SER A 259 26.19 7.81 13.10
C SER A 259 25.68 7.57 14.53
N ILE A 260 25.92 8.50 15.46
CA ILE A 260 25.32 8.47 16.80
C ILE A 260 23.79 8.63 16.72
N MET A 261 23.31 9.52 15.85
CA MET A 261 21.88 9.68 15.60
C MET A 261 21.27 8.40 15.01
N GLY A 262 21.96 7.75 14.06
CA GLY A 262 21.56 6.47 13.50
C GLY A 262 21.50 5.35 14.55
N LEU A 263 22.47 5.26 15.45
CA LEU A 263 22.43 4.30 16.57
C LEU A 263 21.28 4.59 17.54
N SER A 264 20.98 5.86 17.80
CA SER A 264 19.83 6.26 18.63
C SER A 264 18.50 5.85 17.99
N ILE A 265 18.40 5.94 16.66
CA ILE A 265 17.25 5.47 15.88
C ILE A 265 17.04 3.96 16.05
N VAL A 266 18.10 3.16 16.04
CA VAL A 266 18.02 1.71 16.26
C VAL A 266 17.39 1.38 17.61
N LEU A 267 17.69 2.15 18.66
CA LEU A 267 17.16 1.93 20.01
C LEU A 267 15.69 2.32 20.14
N LEU A 268 15.23 3.32 19.36
CA LEU A 268 13.88 3.84 19.43
C LEU A 268 12.88 3.05 18.57
N ILE A 269 13.33 2.53 17.43
CA ILE A 269 12.45 1.84 16.49
C ILE A 269 12.31 0.36 16.90
N ASN A 270 11.06 -0.10 16.95
CA ASN A 270 10.63 -1.47 17.18
C ASN A 270 9.51 -1.84 16.19
N GLU A 271 9.20 -3.13 16.06
CA GLU A 271 8.17 -3.61 15.12
C GLU A 271 6.79 -2.94 15.30
N LYS A 272 6.44 -2.57 16.54
CA LYS A 272 5.16 -1.96 16.89
C LYS A 272 5.09 -0.46 16.59
N ASN A 273 6.20 0.26 16.71
CA ASN A 273 6.21 1.73 16.64
C ASN A 273 6.87 2.28 15.36
N ARG A 274 7.52 1.44 14.53
CA ARG A 274 8.23 1.88 13.31
C ARG A 274 7.38 2.69 12.33
N LEU A 275 6.06 2.49 12.37
CA LEU A 275 5.09 3.17 11.51
C LEU A 275 4.43 4.39 12.16
N ASN A 276 4.74 4.67 13.43
CA ASN A 276 4.29 5.87 14.14
C ASN A 276 4.75 7.13 13.38
N GLU A 277 3.91 8.16 13.40
CA GLU A 277 4.19 9.45 12.76
C GLU A 277 5.42 10.14 13.35
N LEU A 278 5.60 10.10 14.68
CA LEU A 278 6.76 10.71 15.35
C LEU A 278 8.08 10.07 14.90
N ILE A 279 8.13 8.74 14.88
CA ILE A 279 9.28 7.97 14.38
C ILE A 279 9.49 8.26 12.89
N GLY A 280 8.41 8.43 12.12
CA GLY A 280 8.50 8.82 10.71
C GLY A 280 9.16 10.18 10.49
N LYS A 281 8.79 11.18 11.29
CA LYS A 281 9.41 12.52 11.24
C LYS A 281 10.88 12.46 11.64
N LEU A 282 11.22 11.66 12.64
CA LEU A 282 12.59 11.49 13.11
C LEU A 282 13.48 10.81 12.05
N ILE A 283 13.00 9.74 11.41
CA ILE A 283 13.70 9.11 10.29
C ILE A 283 13.84 10.08 9.10
N PHE A 284 12.79 10.83 8.78
CA PHE A 284 12.86 11.82 7.70
C PHE A 284 13.91 12.91 7.95
N PHE A 285 13.99 13.42 9.19
CA PHE A 285 15.04 14.36 9.58
C PHE A 285 16.44 13.75 9.45
N TYR A 286 16.61 12.50 9.87
CA TYR A 286 17.86 11.76 9.70
C TYR A 286 18.23 11.55 8.22
N ASP A 287 17.25 11.29 7.35
CA ASP A 287 17.48 11.14 5.91
C ASP A 287 17.92 12.45 5.24
N ILE A 288 17.40 13.59 5.67
CA ILE A 288 17.92 14.91 5.24
C ILE A 288 19.39 15.04 5.64
N PHE A 289 19.74 14.62 6.86
CA PHE A 289 21.10 14.70 7.36
C PHE A 289 22.07 13.78 6.61
N ILE A 290 21.65 12.54 6.30
CA ILE A 290 22.33 11.61 5.39
C ILE A 290 22.63 12.28 4.06
N ILE A 291 21.64 12.90 3.41
CA ILE A 291 21.81 13.51 2.08
C ILE A 291 22.82 14.66 2.13
N LEU A 292 22.71 15.54 3.12
CA LEU A 292 23.64 16.67 3.29
C LEU A 292 25.09 16.19 3.52
N ILE A 293 25.28 15.21 4.40
CA ILE A 293 26.61 14.63 4.65
C ILE A 293 27.11 13.83 3.46
N GLY A 294 26.23 13.13 2.74
CA GLY A 294 26.56 12.41 1.51
C GLY A 294 27.14 13.34 0.44
N LEU A 295 26.53 14.52 0.24
CA LEU A 295 27.06 15.56 -0.65
C LEU A 295 28.41 16.10 -0.18
N LEU A 296 28.58 16.31 1.13
CA LEU A 296 29.87 16.73 1.71
C LEU A 296 30.95 15.66 1.53
N LEU A 297 30.63 14.38 1.72
CA LEU A 297 31.53 13.24 1.53
C LEU A 297 31.96 13.09 0.07
N ILE A 298 31.04 13.24 -0.89
CA ILE A 298 31.38 13.24 -2.33
C ILE A 298 32.32 14.40 -2.65
N SER A 299 32.06 15.57 -2.08
CA SER A 299 32.92 16.75 -2.23
C SER A 299 34.32 16.52 -1.64
N CYS A 300 34.42 15.98 -0.43
CA CYS A 300 35.70 15.66 0.22
C CYS A 300 36.46 14.55 -0.52
N THR A 301 35.76 13.54 -1.03
CA THR A 301 36.34 12.48 -1.88
C THR A 301 36.94 13.08 -3.14
N SER A 302 36.25 14.01 -3.78
CA SER A 302 36.70 14.67 -5.02
C SER A 302 37.93 15.55 -4.76
N VAL A 303 37.89 16.37 -3.70
CA VAL A 303 39.02 17.23 -3.30
C VAL A 303 40.25 16.39 -2.92
N ALA A 304 40.06 15.34 -2.11
CA ALA A 304 41.15 14.45 -1.70
C ALA A 304 41.73 13.66 -2.88
N SER A 305 40.89 13.25 -3.84
CA SER A 305 41.34 12.54 -5.05
C SER A 305 42.10 13.45 -6.01
N ILE A 306 41.67 14.70 -6.21
CA ILE A 306 42.35 15.65 -7.10
C ILE A 306 43.70 16.08 -6.55
N LYS A 307 43.80 16.25 -5.23
CA LYS A 307 45.03 16.65 -4.55
C LYS A 307 45.87 15.47 -4.04
N PHE A 308 45.54 14.26 -4.49
CA PHE A 308 46.35 13.07 -4.21
C PHE A 308 47.79 13.30 -4.75
N ASP A 309 48.80 13.08 -3.91
CA ASP A 309 50.22 13.44 -4.15
C ASP A 309 50.55 14.94 -4.28
N TYR A 310 49.74 15.83 -3.68
CA TYR A 310 50.14 17.23 -3.51
C TYR A 310 51.42 17.33 -2.65
N LYS A 311 52.52 17.73 -3.29
CA LYS A 311 53.86 17.90 -2.71
C LYS A 311 54.27 19.37 -2.77
N PRO A 312 53.96 20.19 -1.75
CA PRO A 312 54.50 21.55 -1.69
C PRO A 312 56.01 21.56 -1.35
N PHE A 313 56.54 20.49 -0.76
CA PHE A 313 57.97 20.30 -0.48
C PHE A 313 58.44 18.89 -0.88
N ALA A 314 59.71 18.75 -1.28
CA ALA A 314 60.27 17.58 -1.97
C ALA A 314 60.12 16.22 -1.25
N ASN A 315 59.81 16.20 0.06
CA ASN A 315 59.76 14.99 0.89
C ASN A 315 58.46 14.81 1.71
N LEU A 316 57.41 15.62 1.49
CA LEU A 316 56.16 15.53 2.27
C LEU A 316 54.95 15.38 1.35
N ASN A 317 54.31 14.20 1.40
CA ASN A 317 52.99 13.97 0.83
C ASN A 317 51.93 14.49 1.82
N GLU A 318 51.33 15.65 1.54
CA GLU A 318 50.33 16.24 2.44
C GLU A 318 49.00 15.50 2.44
N ILE A 319 48.66 14.77 1.36
CA ILE A 319 47.43 13.97 1.29
C ILE A 319 47.77 12.50 1.02
N PRO A 320 47.62 11.60 2.01
CA PRO A 320 47.82 10.17 1.81
C PRO A 320 46.69 9.54 0.98
N ILE A 321 46.98 8.45 0.25
CA ILE A 321 46.02 7.70 -0.56
C ILE A 321 44.86 7.12 0.28
N SER A 322 45.08 6.94 1.57
CA SER A 322 44.06 6.44 2.50
C SER A 322 42.87 7.39 2.63
N LEU A 323 43.06 8.71 2.53
CA LEU A 323 41.97 9.68 2.68
C LEU A 323 40.89 9.57 1.59
N PRO A 324 41.20 9.62 0.28
CA PRO A 324 40.17 9.47 -0.75
C PRO A 324 39.50 8.09 -0.70
N ILE A 325 40.22 7.03 -0.31
CA ILE A 325 39.66 5.68 -0.13
C ILE A 325 38.67 5.66 1.04
N LEU A 326 39.03 6.21 2.20
CA LEU A 326 38.16 6.26 3.39
C LEU A 326 36.91 7.10 3.12
N PHE A 327 37.04 8.26 2.49
CA PHE A 327 35.89 9.07 2.10
C PHE A 327 34.99 8.35 1.08
N GLY A 328 35.58 7.69 0.08
CA GLY A 328 34.82 6.91 -0.92
C GLY A 328 34.07 5.73 -0.31
N LEU A 329 34.68 5.01 0.63
CA LEU A 329 34.00 3.95 1.39
C LEU A 329 32.83 4.52 2.21
N SER A 330 33.02 5.66 2.86
CA SER A 330 31.97 6.33 3.62
C SER A 330 30.80 6.81 2.76
N VAL A 331 31.00 7.17 1.49
CA VAL A 331 29.90 7.44 0.54
C VAL A 331 29.07 6.17 0.31
N GLY A 332 29.72 5.02 0.11
CA GLY A 332 29.05 3.74 -0.09
C GLY A 332 28.23 3.30 1.13
N LEU A 333 28.78 3.48 2.33
CA LEU A 333 28.08 3.19 3.59
C LEU A 333 26.90 4.13 3.84
N ASN A 334 27.03 5.42 3.53
CA ASN A 334 25.96 6.40 3.66
C ASN A 334 24.77 6.09 2.72
N LEU A 335 25.04 5.63 1.49
CA LEU A 335 23.98 5.11 0.60
C LEU A 335 23.26 3.89 1.19
N LEU A 336 23.99 2.96 1.79
CA LEU A 336 23.41 1.79 2.46
C LEU A 336 22.54 2.19 3.66
N GLU A 337 22.97 3.16 4.47
CA GLU A 337 22.19 3.72 5.58
C GLU A 337 20.85 4.29 5.10
N PHE A 338 20.86 5.06 4.00
CA PHE A 338 19.65 5.57 3.38
C PHE A 338 18.70 4.44 2.92
N PHE A 339 19.22 3.36 2.36
CA PHE A 339 18.37 2.21 1.99
C PHE A 339 17.78 1.51 3.22
N CYS A 340 18.53 1.39 4.32
CA CYS A 340 18.03 0.82 5.57
C CYS A 340 16.89 1.65 6.17
N THR A 341 16.98 2.98 6.18
CA THR A 341 15.92 3.86 6.72
C THR A 341 14.63 3.75 5.89
N ARG A 342 14.75 3.66 4.55
CA ARG A 342 13.63 3.38 3.66
C ARG A 342 12.98 2.03 3.96
N TYR A 343 13.78 1.01 4.27
CA TYR A 343 13.26 -0.30 4.66
C TYR A 343 12.50 -0.26 5.99
N PHE A 344 12.98 0.46 7.02
CA PHE A 344 12.24 0.59 8.29
C PHE A 344 10.84 1.16 8.10
N ARG A 345 10.68 2.07 7.13
CA ARG A 345 9.40 2.69 6.75
C ARG A 345 8.62 1.89 5.71
N PHE A 346 9.17 0.79 5.18
CA PHE A 346 8.48 -0.03 4.20
C PHE A 346 7.33 -0.81 4.85
N ARG A 347 6.11 -0.58 4.35
CA ARG A 347 4.93 -1.37 4.68
C ARG A 347 4.77 -2.49 3.64
N LYS A 348 5.00 -3.74 4.05
CA LYS A 348 4.54 -4.89 3.25
C LYS A 348 3.05 -5.05 3.49
N VAL A 349 2.24 -4.43 2.63
CA VAL A 349 0.80 -4.52 2.71
C VAL A 349 0.35 -5.85 2.10
N ILE A 350 0.16 -6.85 2.98
CA ILE A 350 -0.49 -8.12 2.64
C ILE A 350 -2.00 -7.84 2.66
N ASN A 351 -2.65 -8.09 1.52
CA ASN A 351 -4.07 -7.90 1.36
C ASN A 351 -4.69 -9.24 1.00
N GLN A 352 -5.77 -9.61 1.68
CA GLN A 352 -6.50 -10.85 1.47
C GLN A 352 -7.53 -10.73 0.35
N PHE A 353 -7.80 -9.50 -0.10
CA PHE A 353 -8.80 -9.23 -1.12
C PHE A 353 -8.23 -9.30 -2.52
N ILE A 354 -9.00 -9.93 -3.39
CA ILE A 354 -8.82 -9.96 -4.84
C ILE A 354 -9.96 -9.14 -5.46
N VAL A 355 -9.67 -8.55 -6.62
CA VAL A 355 -10.64 -7.77 -7.39
C VAL A 355 -10.78 -8.40 -8.77
N GLU A 356 -12.02 -8.57 -9.22
CA GLU A 356 -12.35 -9.00 -10.57
C GLU A 356 -13.42 -8.09 -11.18
N GLU A 357 -13.46 -8.01 -12.51
CA GLU A 357 -14.58 -7.42 -13.23
C GLU A 357 -15.77 -8.36 -13.10
N TYR A 358 -16.92 -7.82 -12.68
CA TYR A 358 -18.11 -8.58 -12.41
C TYR A 358 -19.24 -8.18 -13.36
N ASP A 359 -19.78 -9.18 -14.03
CA ASP A 359 -20.85 -9.00 -15.00
C ASP A 359 -22.22 -9.05 -14.31
N LEU A 360 -22.77 -7.87 -14.04
CA LEU A 360 -24.12 -7.74 -13.47
C LEU A 360 -25.24 -7.97 -14.49
N ILE A 361 -24.99 -7.73 -15.78
CA ILE A 361 -26.05 -7.71 -16.81
C ILE A 361 -26.63 -9.11 -17.00
N ASN A 362 -25.75 -10.10 -17.05
CA ASN A 362 -26.11 -11.50 -17.29
C ASN A 362 -26.71 -12.23 -16.07
N LEU A 363 -26.94 -11.53 -14.95
CA LEU A 363 -27.58 -12.11 -13.78
C LEU A 363 -29.10 -12.22 -13.95
N THR A 364 -29.69 -13.23 -13.30
CA THR A 364 -31.15 -13.35 -13.17
C THR A 364 -31.69 -12.33 -12.16
N ASN A 365 -32.97 -11.97 -12.28
CA ASN A 365 -33.62 -11.04 -11.32
C ASN A 365 -33.52 -11.52 -9.86
N HIS A 366 -33.58 -12.84 -9.63
CA HIS A 366 -33.39 -13.43 -8.30
C HIS A 366 -31.96 -13.21 -7.76
N GLN A 367 -30.95 -13.36 -8.61
CA GLN A 367 -29.56 -13.08 -8.23
C GLN A 367 -29.34 -11.59 -7.92
N LYS A 368 -29.94 -10.70 -8.72
CA LYS A 368 -29.91 -9.24 -8.48
C LYS A 368 -30.56 -8.87 -7.14
N GLN A 369 -31.67 -9.51 -6.79
CA GLN A 369 -32.30 -9.35 -5.47
C GLN A 369 -31.39 -9.81 -4.33
N GLY A 370 -30.63 -10.90 -4.52
CA GLY A 370 -29.61 -11.35 -3.55
C GLY A 370 -28.58 -10.27 -3.26
N TRP A 371 -28.04 -9.63 -4.31
CA TRP A 371 -27.11 -8.50 -4.17
C TRP A 371 -27.73 -7.29 -3.48
N SER A 372 -28.95 -6.92 -3.90
CA SER A 372 -29.69 -5.81 -3.26
C SER A 372 -29.82 -6.01 -1.76
N LYS A 373 -30.34 -7.17 -1.33
CA LYS A 373 -30.52 -7.47 0.09
C LYS A 373 -29.21 -7.41 0.85
N LEU A 374 -28.12 -7.88 0.25
CA LEU A 374 -26.80 -7.87 0.89
C LEU A 374 -26.25 -6.45 1.09
N ILE A 375 -26.54 -5.53 0.16
CA ILE A 375 -26.25 -4.10 0.30
C ILE A 375 -27.12 -3.50 1.42
N ASP A 376 -28.42 -3.80 1.44
CA ASP A 376 -29.38 -3.29 2.42
C ASP A 376 -29.06 -3.76 3.85
N LEU A 377 -28.63 -5.02 4.04
CA LEU A 377 -28.20 -5.54 5.34
C LEU A 377 -27.05 -4.75 5.96
N ASN A 378 -26.20 -4.16 5.12
CA ASN A 378 -25.07 -3.36 5.55
C ASN A 378 -25.40 -1.86 5.56
N HIS A 379 -26.67 -1.51 5.78
CA HIS A 379 -27.17 -0.13 5.77
C HIS A 379 -26.27 0.83 6.57
N LYS A 380 -25.73 0.45 7.73
CA LYS A 380 -24.81 1.32 8.51
C LYS A 380 -23.67 1.89 7.67
N TYR A 381 -23.08 1.09 6.78
CA TYR A 381 -21.99 1.50 5.89
C TYR A 381 -22.50 1.91 4.49
N ASN A 382 -23.74 1.54 4.18
CA ASN A 382 -24.47 1.90 2.98
C ASN A 382 -25.63 2.88 3.30
N ASN A 383 -25.45 3.83 4.22
CA ASN A 383 -26.54 4.73 4.67
C ASN A 383 -27.11 5.55 3.51
N GLY A 384 -28.45 5.64 3.39
CA GLY A 384 -29.13 6.51 2.43
C GLY A 384 -28.95 6.11 0.97
N ILE A 385 -28.77 4.81 0.69
CA ILE A 385 -28.96 4.19 -0.65
C ILE A 385 -29.57 2.81 -0.44
N SER A 386 -30.61 2.46 -1.20
CA SER A 386 -31.14 1.10 -1.24
C SER A 386 -30.35 0.22 -2.21
N GLY A 387 -30.25 -1.07 -1.90
CA GLY A 387 -29.57 -2.06 -2.72
C GLY A 387 -30.19 -2.18 -4.11
N GLU A 388 -31.51 -2.10 -4.23
CA GLU A 388 -32.21 -2.21 -5.51
C GLU A 388 -31.88 -1.02 -6.41
N TYR A 389 -31.81 0.17 -5.82
CA TYR A 389 -31.36 1.36 -6.52
C TYR A 389 -29.91 1.21 -6.98
N ALA A 390 -29.03 0.76 -6.09
CA ALA A 390 -27.61 0.61 -6.38
C ALA A 390 -27.38 -0.32 -7.58
N ILE A 391 -28.04 -1.49 -7.58
CA ILE A 391 -27.94 -2.46 -8.67
C ILE A 391 -28.55 -1.90 -9.95
N SER A 392 -29.76 -1.32 -9.87
CA SER A 392 -30.43 -0.64 -11.00
C SER A 392 -29.54 0.41 -11.67
N LEU A 393 -28.88 1.25 -10.86
CA LEU A 393 -28.03 2.32 -11.37
C LEU A 393 -26.72 1.76 -11.96
N MET A 394 -26.09 0.77 -11.32
CA MET A 394 -24.91 0.11 -11.88
C MET A 394 -25.19 -0.51 -13.24
N GLU A 395 -26.30 -1.23 -13.37
CA GLU A 395 -26.72 -1.84 -14.62
C GLU A 395 -26.91 -0.82 -15.72
N ASN A 396 -27.59 0.29 -15.40
CA ASN A 396 -27.76 1.38 -16.35
C ASN A 396 -26.41 1.97 -16.80
N TYR A 397 -25.48 2.21 -15.88
CA TYR A 397 -24.18 2.78 -16.21
C TYR A 397 -23.31 1.85 -17.06
N ILE A 398 -23.38 0.53 -16.86
CA ILE A 398 -22.66 -0.45 -17.69
C ILE A 398 -23.26 -0.49 -19.11
N ASN A 399 -24.59 -0.40 -19.22
CA ASN A 399 -25.28 -0.53 -20.50
C ASN A 399 -25.31 0.76 -21.33
N SER A 400 -25.20 1.93 -20.69
CA SER A 400 -25.30 3.22 -21.38
C SER A 400 -23.94 3.60 -21.98
N ASP A 401 -23.81 3.40 -23.29
CA ASP A 401 -22.61 3.86 -24.02
C ASP A 401 -22.61 5.38 -24.12
N LEU A 402 -21.45 5.98 -23.84
CA LEU A 402 -21.29 7.42 -23.87
C LEU A 402 -19.86 7.74 -24.34
N PRO A 403 -19.70 8.49 -25.45
CA PRO A 403 -18.38 8.70 -26.04
C PRO A 403 -17.37 9.25 -25.04
N GLY A 404 -16.28 8.51 -24.82
CA GLY A 404 -15.22 8.87 -23.89
C GLY A 404 -15.45 8.43 -22.43
N MET A 405 -16.56 7.74 -22.12
CA MET A 405 -16.88 7.21 -20.79
C MET A 405 -17.25 5.72 -20.87
N ASN A 406 -16.56 4.88 -20.09
CA ASN A 406 -16.85 3.45 -19.95
C ASN A 406 -17.10 3.11 -18.49
N CYS A 407 -17.99 2.18 -18.18
CA CYS A 407 -18.27 1.79 -16.80
C CYS A 407 -18.03 0.30 -16.58
N LYS A 408 -17.46 -0.03 -15.41
CA LYS A 408 -17.20 -1.40 -14.97
C LYS A 408 -17.69 -1.58 -13.55
N VAL A 409 -18.23 -2.75 -13.25
CA VAL A 409 -18.46 -3.16 -11.86
C VAL A 409 -17.35 -4.11 -11.44
N LEU A 410 -16.76 -3.80 -10.30
CA LEU A 410 -15.70 -4.58 -9.69
C LEU A 410 -16.27 -5.30 -8.47
N ARG A 411 -15.97 -6.59 -8.38
CA ARG A 411 -16.26 -7.38 -7.19
C ARG A 411 -14.98 -7.56 -6.39
N VAL A 412 -15.03 -7.18 -5.12
CA VAL A 412 -13.92 -7.34 -4.18
C VAL A 412 -14.26 -8.47 -3.22
N TYR A 413 -13.47 -9.53 -3.21
CA TYR A 413 -13.78 -10.77 -2.48
C TYR A 413 -12.54 -11.38 -1.82
N LYS A 414 -12.78 -12.26 -0.84
CA LYS A 414 -11.72 -13.07 -0.20
C LYS A 414 -11.45 -14.33 -1.00
N ASP A 415 -10.19 -14.58 -1.32
CA ASP A 415 -9.79 -15.83 -1.98
C ASP A 415 -9.78 -17.00 -0.99
N ASN A 416 -10.71 -17.95 -1.19
CA ASN A 416 -10.84 -19.12 -0.33
C ASN A 416 -9.68 -20.12 -0.47
N ASN A 417 -8.90 -20.07 -1.56
CA ASN A 417 -7.78 -20.99 -1.78
C ASN A 417 -6.61 -20.75 -0.81
N ASN A 418 -6.42 -19.52 -0.33
CA ASN A 418 -5.41 -19.21 0.68
C ASN A 418 -5.82 -19.63 2.11
N ASN A 419 -7.13 -19.77 2.38
CA ASN A 419 -7.64 -20.16 3.69
C ASN A 419 -7.67 -21.68 3.91
N MET A 420 -7.77 -22.51 2.87
CA MET A 420 -7.74 -23.97 3.03
C MET A 420 -6.41 -24.50 3.59
N ASN A 421 -5.29 -23.84 3.30
CA ASN A 421 -3.98 -24.20 3.87
C ASN A 421 -3.82 -23.80 5.35
N ASN A 422 -4.59 -22.81 5.84
CA ASN A 422 -4.56 -22.38 7.25
C ASN A 422 -5.68 -23.00 8.11
N ASN A 423 -6.80 -23.44 7.52
CA ASN A 423 -7.91 -24.03 8.27
C ASN A 423 -7.79 -25.54 8.50
N ASN A 424 -6.95 -26.24 7.74
CA ASN A 424 -6.70 -27.67 7.97
C ASN A 424 -5.85 -27.97 9.21
N SER A 425 -5.20 -26.97 9.81
CA SER A 425 -4.48 -27.11 11.09
C SER A 425 -5.32 -26.72 12.32
N THR A 426 -6.55 -26.21 12.14
CA THR A 426 -7.39 -25.75 13.26
C THR A 426 -8.75 -26.45 13.38
N LYS A 427 -9.08 -27.37 12.45
CA LYS A 427 -10.34 -28.15 12.50
C LYS A 427 -10.24 -29.53 13.16
N GLN A 428 -9.07 -29.92 13.67
CA GLN A 428 -8.90 -31.22 14.35
C GLN A 428 -9.03 -31.17 15.89
N HIS A 429 -9.37 -30.02 16.50
CA HIS A 429 -9.46 -29.93 17.97
C HIS A 429 -10.81 -29.50 18.56
N ASN A 430 -11.88 -29.33 17.78
CA ASN A 430 -13.19 -28.88 18.30
C ASN A 430 -14.37 -29.82 18.00
N GLU A 431 -14.13 -31.13 17.87
CA GLU A 431 -15.19 -32.15 17.90
C GLU A 431 -14.99 -33.14 19.04
N SER A 432 -14.99 -32.64 20.28
CA SER A 432 -15.18 -33.46 21.47
C SER A 432 -15.52 -32.62 22.70
N SER A 433 -16.70 -32.00 22.72
CA SER A 433 -17.40 -31.62 23.95
C SER A 433 -18.79 -31.04 23.62
N LYS A 434 -19.77 -31.94 23.50
CA LYS A 434 -21.18 -31.62 23.74
C LYS A 434 -21.50 -32.03 25.19
N ASN A 435 -22.36 -31.23 25.81
CA ASN A 435 -22.98 -31.35 27.15
C ASN A 435 -22.19 -30.67 28.28
N ASP A 436 -22.58 -29.45 28.69
CA ASP A 436 -23.59 -29.26 29.73
C ASP A 436 -23.92 -27.78 29.98
N LYS A 437 -25.03 -27.56 30.69
CA LYS A 437 -25.77 -26.30 30.88
C LYS A 437 -25.13 -25.32 31.87
N SER A 438 -25.44 -24.04 31.63
CA SER A 438 -25.74 -22.96 32.59
C SER A 438 -24.62 -22.22 33.34
N PHE A 439 -24.94 -20.93 33.56
CA PHE A 439 -24.44 -19.94 34.50
C PHE A 439 -23.35 -18.93 34.09
N SER A 440 -23.72 -17.67 34.29
CA SER A 440 -22.96 -16.43 34.22
C SER A 440 -21.80 -16.38 35.22
N SER A 441 -20.68 -15.77 34.83
CA SER A 441 -20.05 -14.67 35.57
C SER A 441 -18.70 -14.28 34.95
N SER A 442 -18.41 -12.98 35.08
CA SER A 442 -17.14 -12.31 34.93
C SER A 442 -15.96 -13.02 35.60
N SER A 443 -14.83 -13.14 34.91
CA SER A 443 -13.51 -12.75 35.43
C SER A 443 -12.38 -13.13 34.46
N SER A 444 -11.43 -12.21 34.39
CA SER A 444 -10.14 -12.27 33.73
C SER A 444 -9.25 -13.43 34.19
N SER A 445 -8.57 -14.11 33.25
CA SER A 445 -7.14 -14.46 33.43
C SER A 445 -6.47 -14.82 32.10
N PRO A 446 -5.14 -14.56 31.95
CA PRO A 446 -4.47 -14.44 30.67
C PRO A 446 -3.52 -15.63 30.42
N TYR A 447 -3.82 -16.47 29.42
CA TYR A 447 -2.83 -17.42 28.92
C TYR A 447 -2.42 -17.10 27.48
N LYS A 448 -1.24 -16.49 27.40
CA LYS A 448 -0.46 -16.24 26.19
C LYS A 448 -0.06 -17.58 25.56
N HIS A 449 -0.67 -17.93 24.43
CA HIS A 449 0.00 -18.76 23.43
C HIS A 449 0.56 -17.87 22.32
N TYR A 450 1.86 -17.60 22.44
CA TYR A 450 2.70 -17.07 21.37
C TYR A 450 2.89 -18.20 20.34
N ASN A 451 2.12 -18.14 19.26
CA ASN A 451 2.53 -18.53 17.90
C ASN A 451 1.38 -18.20 16.96
N LYS A 452 1.39 -16.97 16.47
CA LYS A 452 0.59 -16.58 15.31
C LYS A 452 1.53 -15.80 14.41
N ASN A 453 1.65 -16.25 13.17
CA ASN A 453 2.33 -15.53 12.10
C ASN A 453 1.77 -14.08 12.05
N THR A 454 2.47 -13.15 12.68
CA THR A 454 2.12 -11.73 12.84
C THR A 454 2.36 -10.91 11.57
N MET A 455 2.17 -11.52 10.40
CA MET A 455 2.27 -10.83 9.11
C MET A 455 0.90 -10.57 8.44
N ASP A 456 -0.18 -11.22 8.88
CA ASP A 456 -1.51 -11.03 8.27
C ASP A 456 -2.27 -9.78 8.76
N THR A 457 -1.71 -9.00 9.67
CA THR A 457 -2.45 -7.96 10.42
C THR A 457 -2.02 -6.52 10.16
N ALA A 458 -1.51 -6.21 8.96
CA ALA A 458 -1.04 -4.85 8.63
C ALA A 458 -2.13 -3.78 8.78
N PHE A 459 -3.38 -4.09 8.40
CA PHE A 459 -4.53 -3.18 8.56
C PHE A 459 -5.30 -3.41 9.86
N ASP A 460 -5.18 -4.59 10.45
CA ASP A 460 -5.93 -5.00 11.64
C ASP A 460 -5.55 -4.24 12.92
N THR A 461 -4.40 -3.56 12.90
CA THR A 461 -3.91 -2.69 13.98
C THR A 461 -4.53 -1.29 13.94
N LEU A 462 -5.18 -0.91 12.85
CA LEU A 462 -5.71 0.44 12.63
C LEU A 462 -6.96 0.73 13.45
N ASP A 463 -7.84 -0.25 13.59
CA ASP A 463 -9.05 -0.08 14.41
C ASP A 463 -8.73 -0.03 15.91
N HIS A 464 -7.57 -0.55 16.35
CA HIS A 464 -7.11 -0.38 17.73
C HIS A 464 -6.67 1.07 18.05
N GLU A 465 -6.22 1.83 17.04
CA GLU A 465 -5.87 3.26 17.19
C GLU A 465 -7.12 4.16 17.17
N SER A 466 -8.19 3.78 16.45
CA SER A 466 -9.46 4.53 16.44
C SER A 466 -10.39 4.22 17.63
N LEU A 467 -10.26 3.03 18.22
CA LEU A 467 -10.99 2.63 19.44
C LEU A 467 -10.61 3.45 20.67
N LEU A 468 -9.47 4.16 20.67
CA LEU A 468 -9.10 5.08 21.76
C LEU A 468 -10.03 6.31 21.85
N PHE A 469 -10.85 6.58 20.83
CA PHE A 469 -11.68 7.79 20.74
C PHE A 469 -13.15 7.57 20.38
N SER A 470 -13.63 6.32 20.31
CA SER A 470 -15.04 6.03 19.97
C SER A 470 -15.85 5.57 21.18
N ASN A 471 -16.79 6.40 21.62
CA ASN A 471 -17.82 6.03 22.60
C ASN A 471 -19.02 5.39 21.87
N ALA A 472 -19.49 4.26 22.40
CA ALA A 472 -20.84 3.67 22.26
C ALA A 472 -21.08 2.58 21.15
N PRO A 473 -22.21 1.83 21.19
CA PRO A 473 -22.26 0.45 21.68
C PRO A 473 -22.63 -0.60 20.60
N THR A 474 -22.60 -1.86 21.05
CA THR A 474 -22.68 -3.18 20.39
C THR A 474 -23.91 -3.54 19.53
N LEU A 475 -23.70 -3.74 18.22
CA LEU A 475 -23.81 -4.98 17.41
C LEU A 475 -24.85 -6.11 17.67
N CYS A 476 -25.97 -5.88 18.35
CA CYS A 476 -26.93 -6.98 18.63
C CYS A 476 -28.03 -7.21 17.58
N SER A 477 -28.33 -6.29 16.66
CA SER A 477 -29.43 -6.44 15.70
C SER A 477 -29.06 -7.13 14.38
N THR A 478 -27.87 -6.88 13.82
CA THR A 478 -27.47 -7.36 12.47
C THR A 478 -27.23 -8.87 12.36
N THR A 479 -27.04 -9.58 13.48
CA THR A 479 -26.74 -11.03 13.48
C THR A 479 -27.94 -11.93 13.21
N ASN A 480 -29.16 -11.47 13.48
CA ASN A 480 -30.37 -12.27 13.22
C ASN A 480 -30.79 -12.20 11.75
N ASP A 481 -30.63 -11.04 11.10
CA ASP A 481 -31.01 -10.85 9.69
C ASP A 481 -30.03 -11.55 8.72
N MET A 482 -28.73 -11.62 9.06
CA MET A 482 -27.78 -12.44 8.29
C MET A 482 -28.13 -13.94 8.30
N LYS A 483 -28.61 -14.48 9.43
CA LYS A 483 -29.03 -15.89 9.50
C LYS A 483 -30.25 -16.17 8.64
N ASN A 484 -31.21 -15.23 8.58
CA ASN A 484 -32.39 -15.37 7.73
C ASN A 484 -32.04 -15.39 6.23
N LEU A 485 -31.07 -14.59 5.80
CA LEU A 485 -30.57 -14.62 4.41
C LEU A 485 -29.72 -15.85 4.09
N GLU A 486 -28.88 -16.30 5.02
CA GLU A 486 -28.18 -17.59 4.90
C GLU A 486 -29.15 -18.76 4.74
N GLU A 487 -30.35 -18.68 5.32
CA GLU A 487 -31.41 -19.68 5.19
C GLU A 487 -32.24 -19.53 3.90
N GLU A 488 -32.52 -18.31 3.45
CA GLU A 488 -33.32 -18.03 2.24
C GLU A 488 -32.59 -18.43 0.95
N PHE A 489 -31.29 -18.14 0.85
CA PHE A 489 -30.47 -18.47 -0.33
C PHE A 489 -29.70 -19.79 -0.16
N LYS A 490 -29.92 -20.51 0.95
CA LYS A 490 -29.26 -21.79 1.20
C LYS A 490 -29.62 -22.79 0.12
N PRO A 491 -28.64 -23.48 -0.49
CA PRO A 491 -28.94 -24.58 -1.39
C PRO A 491 -29.79 -25.64 -0.68
N ILE A 492 -30.86 -26.08 -1.34
CA ILE A 492 -31.82 -27.05 -0.79
C ILE A 492 -31.08 -28.37 -0.49
N SER A 493 -31.30 -28.96 0.70
CA SER A 493 -30.58 -30.16 1.10
C SER A 493 -30.85 -31.36 0.17
N LYS A 494 -29.81 -32.17 -0.08
CA LYS A 494 -29.85 -33.38 -0.92
C LYS A 494 -31.01 -34.35 -0.57
N SER A 495 -31.49 -34.34 0.68
CA SER A 495 -32.62 -35.17 1.13
C SER A 495 -34.00 -34.59 0.79
N LYS A 496 -34.17 -33.25 0.84
CA LYS A 496 -35.40 -32.55 0.48
C LYS A 496 -35.58 -32.52 -1.05
N LEU A 497 -34.47 -32.41 -1.78
CA LEU A 497 -34.42 -32.51 -3.25
C LEU A 497 -34.72 -33.93 -3.74
N LYS A 498 -34.18 -34.97 -3.09
CA LYS A 498 -34.52 -36.38 -3.39
C LYS A 498 -36.02 -36.68 -3.21
N ARG A 499 -36.71 -36.00 -2.28
CA ARG A 499 -38.17 -36.08 -2.11
C ARG A 499 -38.94 -35.42 -3.24
N LEU A 500 -38.43 -34.32 -3.83
CA LEU A 500 -39.00 -33.67 -5.01
C LEU A 500 -38.71 -34.46 -6.30
N ASN A 501 -37.54 -35.09 -6.42
CA ASN A 501 -37.15 -36.01 -7.51
C ASN A 501 -38.08 -37.23 -7.64
N LYS A 502 -38.69 -37.67 -6.53
CA LYS A 502 -39.64 -38.79 -6.55
C LYS A 502 -40.98 -38.44 -7.21
N LYS A 503 -41.24 -37.16 -7.54
CA LYS A 503 -42.51 -36.69 -8.13
C LYS A 503 -42.43 -36.25 -9.60
N LYS A 504 -41.25 -36.09 -10.21
CA LYS A 504 -41.13 -35.82 -11.66
C LYS A 504 -39.84 -36.42 -12.20
N GLN A 505 -39.95 -37.31 -13.18
CA GLN A 505 -38.81 -37.97 -13.82
C GLN A 505 -38.86 -37.76 -15.33
N GLN A 506 -37.84 -37.09 -15.88
CA GLN A 506 -37.19 -37.38 -17.16
C GLN A 506 -35.70 -36.96 -17.04
N GLU A 507 -34.78 -37.78 -17.54
CA GLU A 507 -33.33 -37.65 -17.28
C GLU A 507 -32.68 -36.39 -17.88
N LYS A 508 -33.27 -35.81 -18.93
CA LYS A 508 -32.81 -34.55 -19.53
C LYS A 508 -33.02 -33.36 -18.57
N GLN A 509 -34.10 -33.39 -17.80
CA GLN A 509 -34.38 -32.40 -16.76
C GLN A 509 -33.40 -32.55 -15.58
N LYS A 510 -32.93 -33.76 -15.27
CA LYS A 510 -32.02 -34.00 -14.13
C LYS A 510 -30.65 -33.35 -14.32
N LEU A 511 -30.12 -33.37 -15.55
CA LEU A 511 -28.87 -32.68 -15.93
C LEU A 511 -29.04 -31.15 -15.90
N GLU A 512 -30.16 -30.66 -16.42
CA GLU A 512 -30.52 -29.23 -16.38
C GLU A 512 -30.69 -28.75 -14.92
N TYR A 513 -31.33 -29.54 -14.06
CA TYR A 513 -31.47 -29.25 -12.62
C TYR A 513 -30.15 -29.33 -11.84
N GLN A 514 -29.24 -30.26 -12.16
CA GLN A 514 -27.89 -30.28 -11.58
C GLN A 514 -27.07 -29.05 -12.00
N SER A 515 -27.24 -28.58 -13.24
CA SER A 515 -26.61 -27.34 -13.71
C SER A 515 -27.18 -26.10 -13.00
N LEU A 516 -28.49 -26.07 -12.75
CA LEU A 516 -29.16 -25.05 -11.94
C LEU A 516 -28.69 -25.11 -10.47
N GLU A 517 -28.56 -26.29 -9.87
CA GLU A 517 -28.07 -26.50 -8.49
C GLU A 517 -26.62 -26.00 -8.35
N ASN A 518 -25.73 -26.37 -9.26
CA ASN A 518 -24.35 -25.90 -9.28
C ASN A 518 -24.27 -24.38 -9.47
N ASN A 519 -25.13 -23.79 -10.33
CA ASN A 519 -25.19 -22.35 -10.50
C ASN A 519 -25.70 -21.63 -9.24
N THR A 520 -26.63 -22.24 -8.50
CA THR A 520 -27.18 -21.65 -7.27
C THR A 520 -26.20 -21.73 -6.11
N GLU A 521 -25.49 -22.86 -5.95
CA GLU A 521 -24.44 -23.02 -4.94
C GLU A 521 -23.21 -22.14 -5.24
N LYS A 522 -22.83 -22.02 -6.52
CA LYS A 522 -21.78 -21.09 -6.96
C LYS A 522 -22.17 -19.66 -6.62
N PHE A 523 -23.38 -19.22 -6.99
CA PHE A 523 -23.86 -17.89 -6.70
C PHE A 523 -23.97 -17.60 -5.19
N TYR A 524 -24.41 -18.57 -4.38
CA TYR A 524 -24.42 -18.45 -2.93
C TYR A 524 -23.02 -18.23 -2.36
N ASN A 525 -22.05 -19.04 -2.79
CA ASN A 525 -20.66 -18.86 -2.39
C ASN A 525 -20.09 -17.52 -2.86
N GLU A 526 -20.54 -17.03 -4.02
CA GLU A 526 -20.18 -15.72 -4.53
C GLU A 526 -20.73 -14.57 -3.68
N LEU A 527 -21.97 -14.66 -3.20
CA LEU A 527 -22.52 -13.67 -2.27
C LEU A 527 -21.73 -13.65 -0.96
N MET A 528 -21.46 -14.84 -0.39
CA MET A 528 -20.90 -14.96 0.96
C MET A 528 -19.41 -14.62 1.06
N ASN A 529 -18.65 -14.75 -0.03
CA ASN A 529 -17.23 -14.40 -0.04
C ASN A 529 -16.96 -12.94 -0.47
N THR A 530 -17.99 -12.20 -0.88
CA THR A 530 -17.86 -10.83 -1.39
C THR A 530 -17.91 -9.81 -0.26
N GLU A 531 -16.95 -8.89 -0.31
CA GLU A 531 -16.79 -7.84 0.69
C GLU A 531 -17.38 -6.51 0.21
N ALA A 532 -17.25 -6.22 -1.09
CA ALA A 532 -17.87 -5.06 -1.71
C ALA A 532 -18.09 -5.24 -3.21
N LEU A 533 -19.14 -4.57 -3.71
CA LEU A 533 -19.31 -4.23 -5.12
C LEU A 533 -18.93 -2.77 -5.33
N VAL A 534 -18.18 -2.48 -6.38
CA VAL A 534 -17.65 -1.14 -6.66
C VAL A 534 -17.92 -0.76 -8.10
N LEU A 535 -18.63 0.35 -8.35
CA LEU A 535 -18.69 0.93 -9.69
C LEU A 535 -17.43 1.76 -9.96
N LEU A 536 -16.80 1.50 -11.09
CA LEU A 536 -15.70 2.27 -11.66
C LEU A 536 -16.15 2.90 -12.98
N THR A 537 -16.29 4.22 -13.01
CA THR A 537 -16.48 5.00 -14.23
C THR A 537 -15.13 5.44 -14.78
N ILE A 538 -14.88 5.22 -16.05
CA ILE A 538 -13.59 5.40 -16.72
C ILE A 538 -13.75 6.44 -17.81
N ILE A 539 -13.06 7.57 -17.68
CA ILE A 539 -12.95 8.59 -18.72
C ILE A 539 -11.68 8.31 -19.53
N THR A 540 -11.83 8.03 -20.82
CA THR A 540 -10.70 7.56 -21.67
C THR A 540 -9.72 8.66 -22.03
N ASP A 541 -10.21 9.87 -22.27
CA ASP A 541 -9.44 10.97 -22.88
C ASP A 541 -9.57 12.27 -22.08
N PHE A 542 -9.17 12.24 -20.80
CA PHE A 542 -9.20 13.44 -19.97
C PHE A 542 -7.96 14.32 -20.21
N ASP A 543 -8.14 15.42 -20.94
CA ASP A 543 -7.08 16.37 -21.24
C ASP A 543 -6.92 17.42 -20.13
N LEU A 544 -5.83 17.31 -19.36
CA LEU A 544 -5.51 18.25 -18.27
C LEU A 544 -5.25 19.68 -18.78
N SER A 545 -4.79 19.84 -20.02
CA SER A 545 -4.43 21.14 -20.56
C SER A 545 -5.64 22.03 -20.88
N GLU A 546 -6.81 21.44 -21.14
CA GLU A 546 -8.06 22.18 -21.36
C GLU A 546 -8.57 22.88 -20.10
N ARG A 547 -8.12 22.43 -18.91
CA ARG A 547 -8.52 22.98 -17.61
C ARG A 547 -7.61 24.11 -17.13
N ILE A 548 -6.53 24.40 -17.86
CA ILE A 548 -5.60 25.48 -17.54
C ILE A 548 -6.02 26.72 -18.35
N PRO A 549 -6.57 27.77 -17.72
CA PRO A 549 -6.99 28.95 -18.46
C PRO A 549 -5.80 29.74 -19.02
N GLY A 550 -6.07 30.55 -20.05
CA GLY A 550 -5.10 31.51 -20.62
C GLY A 550 -4.12 30.92 -21.65
N TRP A 551 -3.08 31.69 -21.97
CA TRP A 551 -2.11 31.37 -23.03
C TRP A 551 -1.24 30.15 -22.72
N ILE A 552 -0.95 29.91 -21.43
CA ILE A 552 -0.16 28.77 -20.95
C ILE A 552 -0.87 27.46 -21.28
N GLY A 553 -2.17 27.35 -20.95
CA GLY A 553 -2.98 26.18 -21.30
C GLY A 553 -3.05 25.93 -22.80
N LYS A 554 -3.25 26.97 -23.61
CA LYS A 554 -3.25 26.85 -25.09
C LYS A 554 -1.93 26.29 -25.64
N LYS A 555 -0.79 26.73 -25.11
CA LYS A 555 0.54 26.20 -25.49
C LYS A 555 0.72 24.75 -25.05
N LEU A 556 0.34 24.43 -23.82
CA LEU A 556 0.40 23.07 -23.29
C LEU A 556 -0.49 22.12 -24.08
N ASN A 557 -1.69 22.55 -24.48
CA ASN A 557 -2.60 21.75 -25.30
C ASN A 557 -2.00 21.43 -26.67
N LYS A 558 -1.39 22.43 -27.33
CA LYS A 558 -0.74 22.25 -28.63
C LYS A 558 0.47 21.31 -28.57
N LEU A 559 1.24 21.35 -27.49
CA LEU A 559 2.45 20.54 -27.32
C LEU A 559 2.20 19.15 -26.72
N PHE A 560 1.27 19.05 -25.77
CA PHE A 560 1.05 17.89 -24.92
C PHE A 560 -0.42 17.50 -24.66
N GLY A 561 -1.39 18.22 -25.22
CA GLY A 561 -2.82 17.92 -25.12
C GLY A 561 -3.29 16.92 -26.18
N LYS A 562 -4.61 16.71 -26.26
CA LYS A 562 -5.25 15.65 -27.06
C LYS A 562 -4.96 15.74 -28.56
N ASN A 563 -4.75 16.96 -29.06
CA ASN A 563 -4.47 17.24 -30.46
C ASN A 563 -2.96 17.35 -30.76
N SER A 564 -2.09 17.05 -29.79
CA SER A 564 -0.65 17.15 -29.95
C SER A 564 -0.02 15.85 -30.48
N LYS A 565 1.21 15.94 -31.00
CA LYS A 565 1.99 14.74 -31.36
C LYS A 565 2.38 13.88 -30.15
N PHE A 566 2.39 14.46 -28.95
CA PHE A 566 2.82 13.80 -27.71
C PHE A 566 1.82 14.10 -26.58
N PRO A 567 0.64 13.43 -26.55
CA PRO A 567 -0.45 13.73 -25.62
C PRO A 567 -0.16 13.28 -24.18
N ILE A 568 0.93 13.77 -23.59
CA ILE A 568 1.43 13.41 -22.25
C ILE A 568 0.50 13.92 -21.15
N LEU A 569 -0.27 14.99 -21.41
CA LEU A 569 -1.25 15.56 -20.48
C LEU A 569 -2.66 14.99 -20.65
N CYS A 570 -2.85 14.06 -21.59
CA CYS A 570 -4.08 13.27 -21.69
C CYS A 570 -3.96 12.07 -20.77
N ILE A 571 -4.75 12.07 -19.71
CA ILE A 571 -4.80 10.96 -18.77
C ILE A 571 -6.10 10.19 -18.96
N LYS A 572 -6.02 8.87 -18.85
CA LYS A 572 -7.20 8.08 -18.57
C LYS A 572 -7.51 8.24 -17.07
N PHE A 573 -8.77 8.48 -16.74
CA PHE A 573 -9.18 8.88 -15.39
C PHE A 573 -10.25 7.91 -14.90
N GLY A 574 -10.04 7.30 -13.74
CA GLY A 574 -11.00 6.39 -13.12
C GLY A 574 -11.68 7.08 -11.95
N LEU A 575 -12.99 7.07 -11.91
CA LEU A 575 -13.80 7.56 -10.81
C LEU A 575 -14.42 6.34 -10.12
N LEU A 576 -14.08 6.13 -8.85
CA LEU A 576 -14.85 5.29 -7.94
C LEU A 576 -16.07 6.10 -7.51
N GLY A 577 -17.08 6.13 -8.37
CA GLY A 577 -18.26 6.94 -8.18
C GLY A 577 -19.16 6.83 -9.40
N PHE A 578 -20.43 7.16 -9.23
CA PHE A 578 -21.27 7.47 -10.39
C PHE A 578 -20.94 8.89 -10.86
N HIS A 579 -21.02 9.13 -12.17
CA HIS A 579 -20.86 10.49 -12.66
C HIS A 579 -22.06 11.38 -12.27
N TRP A 580 -23.27 10.81 -12.34
CA TRP A 580 -24.58 11.40 -11.98
C TRP A 580 -25.54 10.34 -11.40
N PRO A 581 -26.02 10.48 -10.15
CA PRO A 581 -25.62 11.50 -9.18
C PRO A 581 -24.20 11.25 -8.68
N PHE A 582 -23.44 12.30 -8.40
CA PHE A 582 -22.07 12.15 -7.90
C PHE A 582 -22.07 11.70 -6.43
N LYS A 583 -22.21 10.39 -6.22
CA LYS A 583 -22.26 9.73 -4.90
C LYS A 583 -21.31 8.53 -4.85
N ARG A 584 -21.17 7.94 -3.66
CA ARG A 584 -20.34 6.75 -3.42
C ARG A 584 -20.62 5.62 -4.42
N SER A 585 -19.58 4.88 -4.81
CA SER A 585 -19.71 3.67 -5.64
C SER A 585 -19.34 2.38 -4.95
N THR A 586 -18.76 2.43 -3.75
CA THR A 586 -18.42 1.25 -2.97
C THR A 586 -19.61 0.86 -2.11
N PHE A 587 -20.19 -0.30 -2.40
CA PHE A 587 -21.31 -0.88 -1.67
C PHE A 587 -20.82 -2.09 -0.89
N TYR A 588 -20.83 -1.98 0.43
CA TYR A 588 -20.34 -3.05 1.29
C TYR A 588 -21.35 -4.19 1.37
N CYS A 589 -20.85 -5.42 1.19
CA CYS A 589 -21.66 -6.64 1.16
C CYS A 589 -21.42 -7.52 2.39
N SER A 590 -20.33 -7.31 3.13
CA SER A 590 -20.03 -8.03 4.37
C SER A 590 -20.27 -7.17 5.60
N SER A 591 -20.58 -7.79 6.74
CA SER A 591 -20.49 -7.12 8.03
C SER A 591 -19.06 -7.19 8.57
N THR A 592 -18.61 -6.13 9.25
CA THR A 592 -17.27 -6.10 9.87
C THR A 592 -17.28 -5.34 11.19
N ARG A 593 -16.43 -5.79 12.12
CA ARG A 593 -16.06 -5.05 13.33
C ARG A 593 -14.88 -4.10 13.12
N LYS A 594 -14.27 -4.16 11.93
CA LYS A 594 -13.04 -3.47 11.54
C LYS A 594 -13.24 -2.65 10.26
N PRO A 595 -14.07 -1.59 10.30
CA PRO A 595 -14.50 -0.88 9.10
C PRO A 595 -13.36 -0.10 8.42
N ILE A 596 -12.41 0.44 9.20
CA ILE A 596 -11.28 1.20 8.66
C ILE A 596 -10.30 0.25 7.97
N ALA A 597 -9.96 -0.86 8.63
CA ALA A 597 -9.09 -1.88 8.06
C ALA A 597 -9.65 -2.47 6.76
N ARG A 598 -10.95 -2.81 6.77
CA ARG A 598 -11.64 -3.34 5.58
C ARG A 598 -11.60 -2.34 4.43
N SER A 599 -12.00 -1.09 4.66
CA SER A 599 -12.05 -0.07 3.62
C SER A 599 -10.65 0.22 3.06
N SER A 600 -9.63 0.28 3.92
CA SER A 600 -8.24 0.44 3.50
C SER A 600 -7.77 -0.70 2.60
N SER A 601 -8.14 -1.92 2.97
CA SER A 601 -7.81 -3.14 2.23
C SER A 601 -8.54 -3.20 0.88
N ILE A 602 -9.80 -2.78 0.82
CA ILE A 602 -10.58 -2.68 -0.43
C ILE A 602 -9.92 -1.67 -1.39
N LEU A 603 -9.67 -0.43 -0.93
CA LEU A 603 -9.01 0.61 -1.73
C LEU A 603 -7.63 0.17 -2.23
N TYR A 604 -6.88 -0.53 -1.39
CA TYR A 604 -5.59 -1.09 -1.79
C TYR A 604 -5.74 -2.24 -2.81
N ALA A 605 -6.76 -3.10 -2.69
CA ALA A 605 -7.05 -4.15 -3.68
C ALA A 605 -7.35 -3.55 -5.05
N ILE A 606 -8.21 -2.53 -5.09
CA ILE A 606 -8.57 -1.80 -6.30
C ILE A 606 -7.33 -1.16 -6.94
N SER A 607 -6.46 -0.55 -6.13
CA SER A 607 -5.22 0.04 -6.62
C SER A 607 -4.28 -0.97 -7.29
N LYS A 608 -4.18 -2.20 -6.73
CA LYS A 608 -3.40 -3.29 -7.32
C LYS A 608 -3.99 -3.78 -8.63
N TRP A 609 -5.32 -3.89 -8.69
CA TRP A 609 -6.04 -4.26 -9.89
C TRP A 609 -5.84 -3.22 -11.01
N ASN A 610 -5.94 -1.92 -10.68
CA ASN A 610 -5.75 -0.83 -11.63
C ASN A 610 -4.33 -0.78 -12.23
N ASN A 611 -3.29 -1.15 -11.45
CA ASN A 611 -1.90 -1.15 -11.94
C ASN A 611 -1.68 -2.05 -13.17
N HIS A 612 -2.45 -3.14 -13.29
CA HIS A 612 -2.32 -4.12 -14.37
C HIS A 612 -3.29 -3.87 -15.53
N ASN A 613 -4.46 -3.31 -15.24
CA ASN A 613 -5.55 -3.21 -16.22
C ASN A 613 -5.62 -1.85 -16.92
N GLU A 614 -4.99 -0.81 -16.37
CA GLU A 614 -5.15 0.55 -16.89
C GLU A 614 -3.81 1.25 -17.21
N LYS A 615 -3.75 1.91 -18.38
CA LYS A 615 -2.49 2.42 -18.96
C LYS A 615 -2.02 3.73 -18.34
N CYS A 616 -2.92 4.57 -17.84
CA CYS A 616 -2.66 5.73 -16.95
C CYS A 616 -3.96 5.97 -16.16
N THR A 617 -3.94 6.06 -14.83
CA THR A 617 -5.22 6.20 -14.10
C THR A 617 -5.01 6.77 -12.72
N VAL A 618 -5.44 8.00 -12.58
CA VAL A 618 -5.80 8.60 -11.32
C VAL A 618 -7.14 7.98 -10.93
N LEU A 619 -7.23 7.36 -9.74
CA LEU A 619 -8.52 6.91 -9.19
C LEU A 619 -9.05 7.94 -8.19
N LEU A 620 -10.29 8.40 -8.33
CA LEU A 620 -10.95 9.33 -7.39
C LEU A 620 -12.10 8.66 -6.62
N ASP A 621 -12.15 8.77 -5.29
CA ASP A 621 -13.27 8.26 -4.46
C ASP A 621 -13.88 9.39 -3.60
N PRO A 622 -15.12 9.85 -3.87
CA PRO A 622 -15.79 10.88 -3.09
C PRO A 622 -16.44 10.29 -1.81
N THR A 623 -16.15 10.91 -0.68
CA THR A 623 -16.61 10.53 0.66
C THR A 623 -17.04 11.76 1.45
N TYR A 624 -17.96 11.62 2.40
CA TYR A 624 -18.24 12.70 3.36
C TYR A 624 -17.08 12.83 4.35
N LYS A 625 -16.68 14.07 4.66
CA LYS A 625 -15.68 14.37 5.68
C LYS A 625 -16.17 13.93 7.07
N ASP A 626 -15.25 13.58 7.97
CA ASP A 626 -15.52 13.13 9.35
C ASP A 626 -16.15 11.73 9.49
N ALA A 627 -16.18 10.92 8.43
CA ALA A 627 -16.43 9.49 8.53
C ALA A 627 -15.14 8.72 8.90
N ASP A 628 -15.25 7.59 9.62
CA ASP A 628 -14.16 6.62 9.88
C ASP A 628 -13.35 6.26 8.61
N LEU A 629 -13.98 6.42 7.44
CA LEU A 629 -13.44 6.24 6.09
C LEU A 629 -12.26 7.18 5.78
N GLU A 630 -12.15 8.36 6.38
CA GLU A 630 -11.04 9.28 6.13
C GLU A 630 -9.69 8.65 6.53
N ALA A 631 -9.65 7.94 7.66
CA ALA A 631 -8.44 7.23 8.09
C ALA A 631 -8.04 6.18 7.06
N SER A 632 -9.03 5.49 6.48
CA SER A 632 -8.80 4.39 5.54
C SER A 632 -8.07 4.79 4.25
N ILE A 633 -8.28 6.04 3.79
CA ILE A 633 -7.59 6.61 2.62
C ILE A 633 -6.08 6.69 2.86
N THR A 634 -5.66 7.18 4.03
CA THR A 634 -4.22 7.31 4.34
C THR A 634 -3.55 5.95 4.40
N TYR A 635 -4.22 4.97 5.02
CA TYR A 635 -3.62 3.65 5.23
C TYR A 635 -3.62 2.78 3.96
N SER A 636 -4.56 2.97 3.04
CA SER A 636 -4.56 2.31 1.73
C SER A 636 -3.45 2.81 0.79
N GLY A 637 -2.81 3.94 1.13
CA GLY A 637 -1.77 4.58 0.33
C GLY A 637 -2.30 5.56 -0.74
N TRP A 638 -3.56 5.96 -0.61
CA TRP A 638 -4.19 6.98 -1.45
C TRP A 638 -3.93 8.38 -0.89
N TYR A 639 -3.95 9.40 -1.75
CA TYR A 639 -3.73 10.79 -1.37
C TYR A 639 -5.07 11.52 -1.17
N LYS A 640 -5.32 12.05 0.02
CA LYS A 640 -6.49 12.88 0.29
C LYS A 640 -6.47 14.17 -0.53
N ILE A 641 -7.63 14.53 -1.08
CA ILE A 641 -7.93 15.82 -1.70
C ILE A 641 -9.25 16.36 -1.16
N TYR A 642 -9.41 17.67 -1.12
CA TYR A 642 -10.71 18.27 -0.82
C TYR A 642 -11.54 18.31 -2.09
N LEU A 643 -12.81 17.94 -1.97
CA LEU A 643 -13.79 18.11 -3.03
C LEU A 643 -14.73 19.26 -2.62
N PRO A 644 -15.41 19.89 -3.60
CA PRO A 644 -16.46 20.86 -3.32
C PRO A 644 -17.49 20.31 -2.32
N ASN A 645 -17.94 21.14 -1.38
CA ASN A 645 -18.91 20.72 -0.36
C ASN A 645 -20.24 20.35 -1.01
N SER A 646 -20.89 19.27 -0.59
CA SER A 646 -22.30 19.02 -0.96
C SER A 646 -23.25 19.83 -0.09
N HIS A 647 -24.50 19.97 -0.52
CA HIS A 647 -25.51 20.75 0.18
C HIS A 647 -26.75 19.89 0.42
N ILE A 648 -26.99 19.55 1.68
CA ILE A 648 -27.96 18.53 2.06
C ILE A 648 -28.99 19.11 3.03
N ILE A 649 -30.26 18.83 2.80
CA ILE A 649 -31.37 19.10 3.72
C ILE A 649 -31.68 17.83 4.51
N ASP A 650 -31.82 17.96 5.83
CA ASP A 650 -32.36 16.91 6.70
C ASP A 650 -33.86 17.15 6.92
N LEU A 651 -34.69 16.28 6.34
CA LEU A 651 -36.15 16.35 6.43
C LEU A 651 -36.73 15.53 7.57
N ARG A 652 -35.95 14.70 8.27
CA ARG A 652 -36.44 13.86 9.38
C ARG A 652 -37.16 14.64 10.49
N PRO A 653 -36.70 15.85 10.90
CA PRO A 653 -37.43 16.67 11.88
C PRO A 653 -38.80 17.16 11.40
N TYR A 654 -39.05 17.07 10.08
CA TYR A 654 -40.23 17.60 9.40
C TYR A 654 -41.08 16.49 8.76
N ASN A 655 -40.87 15.22 9.14
CA ASN A 655 -41.68 14.10 8.68
C ASN A 655 -43.18 14.37 8.95
N ASN A 656 -44.02 14.05 7.96
CA ASN A 656 -45.46 14.30 7.96
C ASN A 656 -45.89 15.79 8.01
N GLN A 657 -44.96 16.75 7.86
CA GLN A 657 -45.31 18.15 7.72
C GLN A 657 -45.59 18.52 6.26
N SER A 658 -46.47 19.49 6.05
CA SER A 658 -46.70 20.07 4.74
C SER A 658 -45.50 20.91 4.29
N SER A 659 -45.32 21.06 2.97
CA SER A 659 -44.27 21.92 2.42
C SER A 659 -44.38 23.38 2.90
N THR A 660 -45.60 23.87 3.14
CA THR A 660 -45.83 25.21 3.71
C THR A 660 -45.33 25.34 5.14
N GLU A 661 -45.51 24.30 5.96
CA GLU A 661 -44.99 24.27 7.33
C GLU A 661 -43.46 24.21 7.34
N TYR A 662 -42.88 23.37 6.47
CA TYR A 662 -41.42 23.28 6.32
C TYR A 662 -40.80 24.64 5.95
N PHE A 663 -41.26 25.28 4.86
CA PHE A 663 -40.68 26.56 4.43
C PHE A 663 -40.89 27.67 5.46
N LYS A 664 -41.99 27.65 6.21
CA LYS A 664 -42.22 28.56 7.33
C LYS A 664 -41.24 28.29 8.49
N ALA A 665 -40.98 27.03 8.81
CA ALA A 665 -40.08 26.63 9.90
C ALA A 665 -38.63 27.08 9.64
N ILE A 666 -38.15 26.95 8.40
CA ILE A 666 -36.81 27.44 8.00
C ILE A 666 -36.78 28.94 7.67
N LYS A 667 -37.89 29.66 7.87
CA LYS A 667 -38.04 31.10 7.56
C LYS A 667 -37.69 31.45 6.12
N TYR A 668 -37.93 30.53 5.19
CA TYR A 668 -37.64 30.73 3.77
C TYR A 668 -38.71 31.61 3.13
N ARG A 669 -38.28 32.71 2.50
CA ARG A 669 -39.18 33.56 1.70
C ARG A 669 -39.43 32.87 0.36
N ASN A 670 -40.66 32.38 0.19
CA ASN A 670 -41.11 31.73 -1.03
C ASN A 670 -40.79 32.58 -2.28
N GLN A 671 -40.13 31.96 -3.26
CA GLN A 671 -39.66 32.61 -4.50
C GLN A 671 -40.55 32.28 -5.71
N GLU A 672 -41.60 31.47 -5.54
CA GLU A 672 -42.41 30.94 -6.65
C GLU A 672 -43.46 31.92 -7.20
N ASN A 673 -43.65 33.09 -6.56
CA ASN A 673 -44.71 34.04 -6.91
C ASN A 673 -44.68 34.47 -8.38
N ALA A 674 -43.50 34.82 -8.90
CA ALA A 674 -43.35 35.27 -10.29
C ALA A 674 -43.68 34.15 -11.30
N PHE A 675 -43.32 32.90 -10.96
CA PHE A 675 -43.64 31.73 -11.77
C PHE A 675 -45.15 31.42 -11.74
N LYS A 676 -45.78 31.48 -10.57
CA LYS A 676 -47.23 31.27 -10.43
C LYS A 676 -48.06 32.35 -11.13
N GLN A 677 -47.66 33.61 -11.03
CA GLN A 677 -48.33 34.73 -11.71
C GLN A 677 -48.31 34.59 -13.24
N ALA A 678 -47.29 33.91 -13.78
CA ALA A 678 -47.17 33.60 -15.20
C ALA A 678 -47.85 32.27 -15.60
N ASN A 679 -48.75 31.74 -14.77
CA ASN A 679 -49.39 30.43 -14.97
C ASN A 679 -48.39 29.28 -15.20
N GLY A 680 -47.24 29.35 -14.51
CA GLY A 680 -46.19 28.35 -14.64
C GLY A 680 -46.65 26.94 -14.24
N GLN A 681 -46.21 25.94 -15.00
CA GLN A 681 -46.56 24.54 -14.81
C GLN A 681 -45.35 23.72 -14.36
N VAL A 682 -45.53 22.90 -13.34
CA VAL A 682 -44.55 21.92 -12.87
C VAL A 682 -44.96 20.56 -13.40
N ILE A 683 -44.09 19.91 -14.18
CA ILE A 683 -44.38 18.62 -14.82
C ILE A 683 -43.30 17.63 -14.40
N GLU A 684 -43.67 16.68 -13.53
CA GLU A 684 -42.86 15.50 -13.28
C GLU A 684 -43.37 14.34 -14.15
N THR A 685 -42.48 13.69 -14.90
CA THR A 685 -42.82 12.57 -15.77
C THR A 685 -41.85 11.40 -15.62
N ASN A 686 -42.39 10.20 -15.79
CA ASN A 686 -41.61 8.95 -15.88
C ASN A 686 -41.51 8.46 -17.33
N ILE A 687 -41.88 9.31 -18.31
CA ILE A 687 -41.84 8.98 -19.73
C ILE A 687 -40.52 9.50 -20.30
N PHE A 688 -39.60 8.57 -20.56
CA PHE A 688 -38.31 8.84 -21.16
C PHE A 688 -38.37 8.53 -22.65
N ASN A 689 -38.99 9.40 -23.43
CA ASN A 689 -38.97 9.36 -24.90
C ASN A 689 -37.86 10.29 -25.44
N PHE A 690 -37.62 10.22 -26.75
CA PHE A 690 -36.61 11.05 -27.41
C PHE A 690 -36.84 12.54 -27.12
N GLU A 691 -38.08 13.02 -27.22
CA GLU A 691 -38.41 14.44 -27.06
C GLU A 691 -38.05 14.96 -25.66
N ASN A 692 -38.49 14.28 -24.59
CA ASN A 692 -38.20 14.71 -23.22
C ASN A 692 -36.71 14.59 -22.89
N CYS A 693 -36.04 13.55 -23.38
CA CYS A 693 -34.61 13.33 -23.13
C CYS A 693 -33.76 14.37 -23.86
N GLN A 694 -34.11 14.68 -25.11
CA GLN A 694 -33.43 15.71 -25.90
C GLN A 694 -33.63 17.10 -25.29
N GLU A 695 -34.81 17.39 -24.77
CA GLU A 695 -35.10 18.66 -24.08
C GLU A 695 -34.21 18.85 -22.83
N ILE A 696 -34.04 17.81 -22.01
CA ILE A 696 -33.13 17.81 -20.85
C ILE A 696 -31.70 18.17 -21.27
N ILE A 697 -31.22 17.56 -22.36
CA ILE A 697 -29.86 17.80 -22.86
C ILE A 697 -29.72 19.20 -23.46
N HIS A 698 -30.71 19.66 -24.23
CA HIS A 698 -30.72 21.00 -24.79
C HIS A 698 -30.64 22.06 -23.67
N MET A 699 -31.44 21.90 -22.63
CA MET A 699 -31.42 22.80 -21.47
C MET A 699 -30.12 22.69 -20.65
N ASN A 700 -29.54 21.50 -20.53
CA ASN A 700 -28.24 21.31 -19.86
C ASN A 700 -27.07 21.94 -20.66
N GLN A 701 -27.16 21.94 -22.00
CA GLN A 701 -26.17 22.58 -22.87
C GLN A 701 -26.10 24.09 -22.65
N ASN A 702 -27.22 24.76 -22.33
CA ASN A 702 -27.20 26.19 -22.00
C ASN A 702 -26.29 26.49 -20.79
N ILE A 703 -26.34 25.66 -19.75
CA ILE A 703 -25.45 25.78 -18.58
C ILE A 703 -24.00 25.46 -18.96
N SER A 704 -23.79 24.41 -19.77
CA SER A 704 -22.47 24.02 -20.27
C SER A 704 -21.79 25.15 -21.05
N ASN A 705 -22.53 25.77 -21.98
CA ASN A 705 -22.05 26.87 -22.81
C ASN A 705 -21.74 28.11 -21.97
N SER A 706 -22.63 28.48 -21.05
CA SER A 706 -22.41 29.61 -20.14
C SER A 706 -21.15 29.45 -19.29
N ARG A 707 -20.82 28.22 -18.85
CA ARG A 707 -19.55 27.95 -18.13
C ARG A 707 -18.33 28.16 -19.03
N VAL A 708 -18.38 27.63 -20.25
CA VAL A 708 -17.29 27.76 -21.22
C VAL A 708 -17.04 29.22 -21.59
N GLU A 709 -18.10 30.01 -21.80
CA GLU A 709 -18.02 31.46 -22.05
C GLU A 709 -17.34 32.20 -20.90
N ASN A 710 -17.59 31.77 -19.65
CA ASN A 710 -16.94 32.32 -18.45
C ASN A 710 -15.53 31.75 -18.19
N GLY A 711 -14.95 31.01 -19.15
CA GLY A 711 -13.61 30.42 -19.04
C GLY A 711 -13.52 29.27 -18.04
N GLN A 712 -14.66 28.75 -17.57
CA GLN A 712 -14.76 27.57 -16.73
C GLN A 712 -14.95 26.33 -17.60
N SER A 713 -14.51 25.18 -17.11
CA SER A 713 -14.79 23.95 -17.83
C SER A 713 -16.22 23.47 -17.57
N SER A 714 -16.92 23.03 -18.61
CA SER A 714 -18.34 22.67 -18.54
C SER A 714 -18.62 21.50 -17.58
N GLN A 715 -18.12 20.30 -17.91
CA GLN A 715 -18.29 19.03 -17.16
C GLN A 715 -17.10 18.07 -17.45
N LEU A 716 -17.03 16.89 -16.82
CA LEU A 716 -16.03 15.86 -17.15
C LEU A 716 -16.36 15.21 -18.51
N VAL A 717 -17.63 14.81 -18.68
CA VAL A 717 -18.20 14.33 -19.93
C VAL A 717 -19.60 14.94 -20.07
N ASN A 718 -20.07 15.19 -21.30
CA ASN A 718 -21.40 15.71 -21.54
C ASN A 718 -22.38 14.56 -21.74
N ALA A 719 -23.49 14.55 -21.00
CA ALA A 719 -24.57 13.60 -21.24
C ALA A 719 -25.20 13.81 -22.64
N ASN A 720 -25.67 12.73 -23.27
CA ASN A 720 -26.46 12.76 -24.50
C ASN A 720 -27.88 12.25 -24.23
N TRP A 721 -28.79 12.41 -25.20
CA TRP A 721 -30.19 12.04 -25.01
C TRP A 721 -30.36 10.53 -24.79
N GLU A 722 -29.50 9.71 -25.42
CA GLU A 722 -29.54 8.25 -25.32
C GLU A 722 -29.18 7.77 -23.91
N PHE A 723 -28.23 8.43 -23.25
CA PHE A 723 -27.91 8.20 -21.85
C PHE A 723 -29.11 8.49 -20.94
N ILE A 724 -29.80 9.63 -21.14
CA ILE A 724 -31.00 9.97 -20.36
C ILE A 724 -32.13 8.98 -20.65
N TYR A 725 -32.31 8.58 -21.91
CA TYR A 725 -33.28 7.57 -22.32
C TYR A 725 -33.02 6.24 -21.60
N ASN A 726 -31.77 5.78 -21.60
CA ASN A 726 -31.38 4.55 -20.92
C ASN A 726 -31.54 4.66 -19.41
N LEU A 727 -31.22 5.81 -18.80
CA LEU A 727 -31.45 6.04 -17.36
C LEU A 727 -32.90 5.75 -16.99
N GLY A 728 -33.85 6.19 -17.81
CA GLY A 728 -35.26 6.00 -17.55
C GLY A 728 -35.83 4.64 -17.90
N ASN A 729 -35.34 4.02 -18.97
CA ASN A 729 -35.95 2.82 -19.56
C ASN A 729 -35.21 1.52 -19.24
N PHE A 730 -33.94 1.58 -18.84
CA PHE A 730 -33.15 0.42 -18.45
C PHE A 730 -33.14 0.23 -16.94
N SER A 731 -33.55 -0.95 -16.47
CA SER A 731 -33.58 -1.34 -15.06
C SER A 731 -34.23 -0.32 -14.10
N ASN A 732 -35.26 0.42 -14.52
CA ASN A 732 -35.92 1.48 -13.70
C ASN A 732 -37.37 1.14 -13.30
N GLU A 733 -37.71 -0.14 -13.14
CA GLU A 733 -39.10 -0.58 -12.91
C GLU A 733 -39.78 0.08 -11.71
N LYS A 734 -39.00 0.39 -10.66
CA LYS A 734 -39.47 1.04 -9.43
C LYS A 734 -39.50 2.57 -9.48
N LYS A 735 -39.31 3.18 -10.67
CA LYS A 735 -39.32 4.63 -10.88
C LYS A 735 -38.33 5.38 -9.97
N PHE A 736 -37.15 4.79 -9.82
CA PHE A 736 -36.04 5.40 -9.09
C PHE A 736 -35.57 6.70 -9.72
N ARG A 737 -35.91 6.92 -10.99
CA ARG A 737 -35.54 8.10 -11.77
C ARG A 737 -36.75 8.68 -12.48
N SER A 738 -36.91 10.00 -12.44
CA SER A 738 -37.94 10.75 -13.16
C SER A 738 -37.36 12.05 -13.76
N LEU A 739 -38.08 12.63 -14.71
CA LEU A 739 -37.75 13.92 -15.30
C LEU A 739 -38.65 15.00 -14.72
N LEU A 740 -38.08 16.17 -14.41
CA LEU A 740 -38.83 17.33 -13.94
C LEU A 740 -38.64 18.49 -14.91
N PHE A 741 -39.74 19.13 -15.30
CA PHE A 741 -39.77 20.30 -16.15
C PHE A 741 -40.55 21.44 -15.49
N LEU A 742 -40.06 22.66 -15.65
CA LEU A 742 -40.81 23.88 -15.37
C LEU A 742 -41.16 24.53 -16.71
N LYS A 743 -42.44 24.82 -16.93
CA LYS A 743 -42.94 25.49 -18.14
C LYS A 743 -43.63 26.80 -17.85
N VAL A 744 -43.45 27.77 -18.74
CA VAL A 744 -44.22 29.04 -18.80
C VAL A 744 -44.58 29.26 -20.26
N ASP A 745 -45.84 29.59 -20.54
CA ASP A 745 -46.34 29.80 -21.92
C ASP A 745 -45.97 28.65 -22.87
N ASN A 746 -46.18 27.40 -22.44
CA ASN A 746 -45.77 26.15 -23.12
C ASN A 746 -44.27 25.96 -23.39
N THR A 747 -43.42 26.89 -22.99
CA THR A 747 -41.97 26.82 -23.17
C THR A 747 -41.32 26.23 -21.91
N VAL A 748 -40.40 25.28 -22.08
CA VAL A 748 -39.60 24.73 -20.96
C VAL A 748 -38.55 25.77 -20.59
N ILE A 749 -38.54 26.17 -19.31
CA ILE A 749 -37.60 27.19 -18.80
C ILE A 749 -36.55 26.58 -17.88
N ALA A 750 -36.83 25.42 -17.29
CA ALA A 750 -35.89 24.66 -16.48
C ALA A 750 -36.21 23.17 -16.52
N SER A 751 -35.18 22.35 -16.34
CA SER A 751 -35.33 20.90 -16.31
C SER A 751 -34.29 20.22 -15.42
N CYS A 752 -34.58 19.03 -14.91
CA CYS A 752 -33.59 18.17 -14.25
C CYS A 752 -33.99 16.70 -14.27
N VAL A 753 -33.03 15.83 -13.93
CA VAL A 753 -33.26 14.42 -13.65
C VAL A 753 -33.29 14.23 -12.14
N ILE A 754 -34.39 13.69 -11.63
CA ILE A 754 -34.56 13.34 -10.22
C ILE A 754 -34.09 11.91 -10.00
N PHE A 755 -33.28 11.68 -8.97
CA PHE A 755 -32.85 10.36 -8.53
C PHE A 755 -33.30 10.09 -7.10
N ARG A 756 -33.93 8.93 -6.87
CA ARG A 756 -34.42 8.45 -5.57
C ARG A 756 -33.52 7.33 -5.04
N LEU A 757 -32.63 7.69 -4.11
CA LEU A 757 -31.54 6.87 -3.57
C LEU A 757 -31.95 6.24 -2.23
N GLY A 758 -33.06 5.49 -2.18
CA GLY A 758 -33.64 5.08 -0.89
C GLY A 758 -34.07 6.31 -0.08
N ASP A 759 -33.43 6.58 1.05
CA ASP A 759 -33.79 7.70 1.95
C ASP A 759 -33.27 9.08 1.51
N THR A 760 -32.66 9.20 0.32
CA THR A 760 -32.17 10.47 -0.22
C THR A 760 -32.71 10.72 -1.62
N ILE A 761 -33.16 11.93 -1.90
CA ILE A 761 -33.47 12.38 -3.26
C ILE A 761 -32.43 13.40 -3.72
N THR A 762 -32.06 13.37 -5.00
CA THR A 762 -31.18 14.36 -5.62
C THR A 762 -31.72 14.79 -6.97
N SER A 763 -31.38 16.03 -7.37
CA SER A 763 -31.70 16.59 -8.68
C SER A 763 -30.41 16.93 -9.42
N ASP A 764 -30.06 16.09 -10.40
CA ASP A 764 -28.84 16.19 -11.20
C ASP A 764 -29.17 16.48 -12.68
N ILE A 765 -28.13 16.71 -13.48
CA ILE A 765 -28.26 17.04 -14.92
C ILE A 765 -29.26 18.19 -15.13
N GLN A 766 -29.06 19.27 -14.36
CA GLN A 766 -29.94 20.43 -14.39
C GLN A 766 -29.76 21.23 -15.68
N GLY A 767 -30.83 21.81 -16.18
CA GLY A 767 -30.85 22.68 -17.35
C GLY A 767 -31.67 23.94 -17.06
N LEU A 768 -31.21 25.07 -17.58
CA LEU A 768 -31.81 26.38 -17.36
C LEU A 768 -31.69 27.22 -18.64
N ASP A 769 -32.78 27.87 -19.03
CA ASP A 769 -32.71 29.01 -19.94
C ASP A 769 -32.32 30.23 -19.10
N HIS A 770 -31.07 30.71 -19.20
CA HIS A 770 -30.54 31.72 -18.28
C HIS A 770 -31.32 33.04 -18.27
N GLU A 771 -31.82 33.48 -19.43
CA GLU A 771 -32.56 34.75 -19.55
C GLU A 771 -33.95 34.63 -18.93
N ILE A 772 -34.68 33.58 -19.32
CA ILE A 772 -36.06 33.38 -18.88
C ILE A 772 -36.12 32.88 -17.43
N SER A 773 -35.20 31.99 -17.04
CA SER A 773 -35.12 31.41 -15.68
C SER A 773 -34.89 32.47 -14.62
N LYS A 774 -34.12 33.52 -14.91
CA LYS A 774 -33.86 34.60 -13.94
C LYS A 774 -35.11 35.41 -13.65
N LYS A 775 -35.93 35.69 -14.68
CA LYS A 775 -37.21 36.40 -14.55
C LYS A 775 -38.18 35.66 -13.63
N TYR A 776 -38.29 34.34 -13.80
CA TYR A 776 -39.24 33.50 -13.05
C TYR A 776 -38.63 32.78 -11.83
N LYS A 777 -37.36 33.05 -11.52
CA LYS A 777 -36.60 32.41 -10.43
C LYS A 777 -36.63 30.87 -10.52
N ALA A 778 -36.56 30.33 -11.73
CA ALA A 778 -36.82 28.91 -12.03
C ALA A 778 -35.92 27.95 -11.23
N TYR A 779 -34.65 28.31 -10.98
CA TYR A 779 -33.75 27.53 -10.14
C TYR A 779 -34.28 27.34 -8.71
N PHE A 780 -34.78 28.41 -8.07
CA PHE A 780 -35.37 28.34 -6.73
C PHE A 780 -36.71 27.60 -6.75
N VAL A 781 -37.51 27.76 -7.80
CA VAL A 781 -38.76 27.00 -7.97
C VAL A 781 -38.45 25.51 -8.07
N MET A 782 -37.45 25.12 -8.86
CA MET A 782 -37.05 23.73 -9.03
C MET A 782 -36.59 23.10 -7.70
N MET A 783 -35.76 23.79 -6.92
CA MET A 783 -35.37 23.30 -5.58
C MET A 783 -36.58 23.15 -4.64
N GLN A 784 -37.51 24.11 -4.66
CA GLN A 784 -38.74 24.02 -3.86
C GLN A 784 -39.60 22.81 -4.26
N GLU A 785 -39.73 22.54 -5.55
CA GLU A 785 -40.49 21.38 -6.05
C GLU A 785 -39.84 20.05 -5.68
N VAL A 786 -38.51 19.94 -5.75
CA VAL A 786 -37.80 18.74 -5.29
C VAL A 786 -38.02 18.49 -3.80
N ILE A 787 -38.00 19.54 -2.96
CA ILE A 787 -38.32 19.43 -1.52
C ILE A 787 -39.78 19.00 -1.32
N LYS A 788 -40.73 19.57 -2.09
CA LYS A 788 -42.15 19.19 -2.03
C LYS A 788 -42.36 17.72 -2.41
N ILE A 789 -41.64 17.22 -3.41
CA ILE A 789 -41.64 15.80 -3.80
C ILE A 789 -41.08 14.95 -2.64
N ALA A 790 -39.93 15.34 -2.08
CA ALA A 790 -39.29 14.63 -0.98
C ALA A 790 -40.19 14.49 0.26
N LEU A 791 -40.85 15.57 0.68
CA LEU A 791 -41.79 15.57 1.80
C LEU A 791 -43.01 14.69 1.52
N ARG A 792 -43.56 14.75 0.30
CA ARG A 792 -44.70 13.91 -0.11
C ARG A 792 -44.35 12.43 -0.12
N GLU A 793 -43.12 12.10 -0.48
CA GLU A 793 -42.58 10.74 -0.52
C GLU A 793 -41.99 10.28 0.83
N ASN A 794 -42.04 11.13 1.88
CA ASN A 794 -41.45 10.86 3.20
C ASN A 794 -39.96 10.48 3.16
N VAL A 795 -39.20 11.13 2.27
CA VAL A 795 -37.76 10.94 2.12
C VAL A 795 -37.01 11.71 3.21
N SER A 796 -35.97 11.11 3.79
CA SER A 796 -35.25 11.71 4.92
C SER A 796 -34.29 12.84 4.52
N PHE A 797 -33.73 12.79 3.31
CA PHE A 797 -32.70 13.74 2.88
C PHE A 797 -32.92 14.25 1.45
N VAL A 798 -32.59 15.51 1.21
CA VAL A 798 -32.47 16.09 -0.14
C VAL A 798 -31.03 16.52 -0.35
N ASP A 799 -30.34 15.99 -1.35
CA ASP A 799 -28.99 16.40 -1.72
C ASP A 799 -29.05 17.20 -3.02
N PHE A 800 -28.61 18.45 -2.97
CA PHE A 800 -28.54 19.30 -4.16
C PHE A 800 -27.15 19.33 -4.81
N GLY A 801 -26.18 18.60 -4.26
CA GLY A 801 -24.83 18.55 -4.79
C GLY A 801 -24.02 19.84 -4.52
N PRO A 802 -22.87 20.02 -5.19
CA PRO A 802 -21.85 20.93 -4.67
C PRO A 802 -21.87 22.38 -5.14
N THR A 803 -22.56 22.71 -6.22
CA THR A 803 -22.49 24.04 -6.84
C THR A 803 -23.41 25.06 -6.16
N THR A 804 -23.27 26.36 -6.46
CA THR A 804 -24.27 27.41 -6.10
C THR A 804 -24.67 27.44 -4.61
N GLU A 805 -23.66 27.40 -3.73
CA GLU A 805 -23.82 27.30 -2.26
C GLU A 805 -24.83 28.31 -1.67
N ASN A 806 -24.69 29.60 -1.96
CA ASN A 806 -25.54 30.65 -1.38
C ASN A 806 -27.04 30.39 -1.58
N ALA A 807 -27.44 29.94 -2.78
CA ALA A 807 -28.85 29.65 -3.08
C ALA A 807 -29.36 28.44 -2.29
N LYS A 808 -28.52 27.42 -2.12
CA LYS A 808 -28.84 26.17 -1.42
C LYS A 808 -28.91 26.35 0.09
N VAL A 809 -27.97 27.08 0.68
CA VAL A 809 -28.00 27.43 2.11
C VAL A 809 -29.25 28.23 2.44
N THR A 810 -29.65 29.17 1.56
CA THR A 810 -30.86 29.99 1.77
C THR A 810 -32.14 29.15 1.85
N ILE A 811 -32.23 28.03 1.12
CA ILE A 811 -33.41 27.13 1.14
C ILE A 811 -33.30 26.03 2.22
N GLY A 812 -32.37 26.15 3.17
CA GLY A 812 -32.27 25.25 4.32
C GLY A 812 -31.27 24.11 4.18
N CYS A 813 -30.37 24.15 3.21
CA CYS A 813 -29.30 23.16 3.11
C CYS A 813 -28.20 23.41 4.16
N ASN A 814 -27.72 22.33 4.75
CA ASN A 814 -26.45 22.31 5.47
C ASN A 814 -25.30 22.09 4.49
N VAL A 815 -24.18 22.78 4.72
CA VAL A 815 -22.95 22.59 3.96
C VAL A 815 -22.23 21.35 4.50
N VAL A 816 -22.12 20.32 3.67
CA VAL A 816 -21.51 19.03 4.02
C VAL A 816 -20.18 18.88 3.26
N PRO A 817 -19.03 18.97 3.95
CA PRO A 817 -17.74 18.89 3.30
C PRO A 817 -17.48 17.51 2.69
N LEU A 818 -17.01 17.51 1.44
CA LEU A 818 -16.62 16.30 0.72
C LEU A 818 -15.10 16.13 0.70
N LEU A 819 -14.67 14.88 0.85
CA LEU A 819 -13.29 14.46 0.75
C LEU A 819 -13.17 13.50 -0.44
N GLY A 820 -12.23 13.79 -1.33
CA GLY A 820 -11.81 12.88 -2.37
C GLY A 820 -10.52 12.17 -1.99
N SER A 821 -10.19 11.11 -2.70
CA SER A 821 -8.86 10.53 -2.62
C SER A 821 -8.32 10.11 -3.98
N ILE A 822 -7.03 10.32 -4.20
CA ILE A 822 -6.35 10.09 -5.47
C ILE A 822 -5.32 8.96 -5.34
N TYR A 823 -5.39 7.97 -6.22
CA TYR A 823 -4.30 7.00 -6.41
C TYR A 823 -3.74 7.07 -7.84
N PRO A 824 -2.56 7.68 -8.04
CA PRO A 824 -1.90 7.66 -9.34
C PRO A 824 -1.05 6.40 -9.47
N LYS A 825 -1.11 5.75 -10.64
CA LYS A 825 -0.20 4.64 -10.99
C LYS A 825 1.27 5.00 -10.74
N ASN A 826 1.66 6.21 -11.14
CA ASN A 826 2.97 6.79 -10.83
C ASN A 826 2.90 7.61 -9.53
N LYS A 827 3.43 7.04 -8.45
CA LYS A 827 3.34 7.64 -7.10
C LYS A 827 3.89 9.07 -7.00
N PHE A 828 4.87 9.42 -7.83
CA PHE A 828 5.47 10.76 -7.86
C PHE A 828 4.52 11.83 -8.43
N LEU A 829 3.53 11.46 -9.24
CA LEU A 829 2.53 12.38 -9.77
C LEU A 829 1.49 12.78 -8.70
N GLY A 830 1.40 12.04 -7.59
CA GLY A 830 0.40 12.27 -6.54
C GLY A 830 0.41 13.69 -5.99
N PRO A 831 1.55 14.22 -5.51
CA PRO A 831 1.64 15.61 -5.05
C PRO A 831 1.30 16.64 -6.13
N ILE A 832 1.69 16.39 -7.39
CA ILE A 832 1.44 17.29 -8.52
C ILE A 832 -0.06 17.35 -8.83
N ILE A 833 -0.72 16.19 -8.92
CA ILE A 833 -2.15 16.10 -9.14
C ILE A 833 -2.92 16.70 -7.97
N LYS A 834 -2.48 16.44 -6.72
CA LYS A 834 -3.07 17.05 -5.53
C LYS A 834 -3.00 18.58 -5.57
N PHE A 835 -1.85 19.14 -5.97
CA PHE A 835 -1.68 20.57 -6.13
C PHE A 835 -2.54 21.12 -7.27
N ALA A 836 -2.62 20.43 -8.42
CA ALA A 836 -3.47 20.85 -9.52
C ALA A 836 -4.96 20.83 -9.14
N ALA A 837 -5.41 19.76 -8.45
CA ALA A 837 -6.79 19.61 -8.00
C ALA A 837 -7.22 20.71 -7.01
N SER A 838 -6.31 21.20 -6.15
CA SER A 838 -6.62 22.29 -5.22
C SER A 838 -6.67 23.68 -5.87
N LYS A 839 -6.40 23.78 -7.18
CA LYS A 839 -6.45 25.02 -7.96
C LYS A 839 -7.62 25.08 -8.95
N VAL A 840 -8.45 24.04 -8.99
CA VAL A 840 -9.68 24.05 -9.80
C VAL A 840 -10.72 24.86 -9.03
N ASP A 841 -10.99 26.08 -9.48
CA ASP A 841 -12.14 26.86 -9.02
C ASP A 841 -13.44 26.15 -9.45
N VAL A 842 -14.39 26.02 -8.52
CA VAL A 842 -15.71 25.38 -8.74
C VAL A 842 -16.83 26.39 -8.64
#